data_AF-A0A9N8ECK7-F1
#
_entry.id   AF-A0A9N8ECK7-F1
#
_cell.length_a   1.000
_cell.length_b   1.000
_cell.length_c   1.000
_cell.angle_alpha   90.00
_cell.angle_beta   90.00
_cell.angle_gamma   90.00
#
_symmetry.space_group_name_H-M   'P 1'
#
loop_
_entity.id
_entity.type
_entity.pdbx_description
1 polymer ?
#
loop_
_entity_poly.entity_id
_entity_poly.type
_entity_poly.pdbx_seq_one_letter_code
_entity_poly.pdbx_strand_id
1 'polypeptide(L)'
;MVTTAAVAATTANTGTVVDSSAISNFDFAICMVCAWLVPHLISSHRLFHRTLRHSPAWIERNVRVTQVARDAASFGYGNGDPALAAANQVVNRAMFHAVGISVLVYVATAILLSLMTRDMDYRTTYILVGISYFVGAFFIFLLSFKAPQWLAVYASLYEYQVQIDLGTDCPSLRRRVRLATFKTFLTVFPLTAPFFCGATPATIPVSIVIGLIMGFFLCLLIDWGNRIIKRPKELLAFALFVALAFILASAYLFSYGCSFVQDVWGDRKGQQITLLDTLSFISWIVGGVILHAMIWYLSYLTHHGQAPKTELLDSEIQAVKPRPRTFFGQSVYRMELSMRSHDVDMSRRSHDVSKRSRDLEERSATPATLGRTTPSEGYPLETSIRSQRPPARSFFRTPSEPEGFHIEEEYPHLPALPAPVPEGDEEEEEEDEEEVNDDDITPEPPRIPNMEDDDDNDEVMVEEDYNVPPVPEKDERLNQDRRQWHSQPTTSDEDNNDMEEEEEDSDYANQQDEDSRCHIVNEICCDLACGASAQTRSGAAKTYNCCSWLLWSIFFCASMFFIIVMVGSQYQESIVRDTLPYAEEILYTTINTGPQCAFYNEPVGINRNRTRRERVEATQTTFASPEEAHLAGYTILHCGACSKCSNWHDLRLEYATRNILGPVALECAKKTLGGGGFQVLLECVMEKTTFRKPCAECWAVDMECTKKHCMWIGIRSFMINTVTNLQVGADDITPATCEEAMCEATEITGYEGFVPCSGATRRRMDIVSTIQRPEHQQCQQVQVKWEEFFGPSEGNLDYDPSYDNIVDLFEDNSLESNNNQSDASVSNSNNQTFR
;
A
#
# COMPACT_ATOMS: atom_id res chain seq x y z
N MET A 1 -18.79 11.27 17.05
CA MET A 1 -20.01 11.73 17.77
C MET A 1 -21.01 12.40 16.83
N VAL A 2 -20.84 13.64 16.36
CA VAL A 2 -21.86 14.28 15.48
C VAL A 2 -22.04 13.54 14.14
N THR A 3 -20.94 13.16 13.47
CA THR A 3 -20.97 12.27 12.31
C THR A 3 -21.63 10.93 12.63
N THR A 4 -21.21 10.28 13.72
CA THR A 4 -21.74 9.00 14.18
C THR A 4 -23.26 9.05 14.46
N ALA A 5 -23.75 10.15 15.03
CA ALA A 5 -25.17 10.36 15.30
C ALA A 5 -25.97 10.72 14.04
N ALA A 6 -25.38 11.46 13.10
CA ALA A 6 -26.00 11.75 11.80
C ALA A 6 -26.14 10.47 10.96
N VAL A 7 -25.11 9.62 10.93
CA VAL A 7 -25.14 8.33 10.23
C VAL A 7 -26.15 7.37 10.86
N ALA A 8 -26.15 7.22 12.18
CA ALA A 8 -27.11 6.38 12.90
C ALA A 8 -28.58 6.83 12.69
N ALA A 9 -28.82 8.11 12.37
CA ALA A 9 -30.14 8.61 12.02
C ALA A 9 -30.57 8.28 10.58
N THR A 10 -29.64 8.18 9.62
CA THR A 10 -29.95 7.74 8.25
C THR A 10 -30.17 6.23 8.15
N THR A 11 -29.40 5.42 8.88
CA THR A 11 -29.45 3.95 8.78
C THR A 11 -30.69 3.34 9.41
N ALA A 12 -31.29 4.00 10.39
CA ALA A 12 -32.54 3.58 11.02
C ALA A 12 -33.76 3.56 10.06
N ASN A 13 -33.67 4.20 8.89
CA ASN A 13 -34.80 4.37 7.96
C ASN A 13 -34.82 3.42 6.75
N THR A 14 -33.74 2.68 6.46
CA THR A 14 -33.63 1.92 5.19
C THR A 14 -33.97 0.43 5.28
N GLY A 15 -34.12 -0.13 6.49
CA GLY A 15 -34.55 -1.52 6.71
C GLY A 15 -33.54 -2.61 6.31
N THR A 16 -32.61 -2.30 5.40
CA THR A 16 -31.50 -3.17 4.99
C THR A 16 -30.41 -3.20 6.05
N VAL A 17 -30.20 -4.37 6.65
CA VAL A 17 -29.07 -4.65 7.57
C VAL A 17 -27.79 -4.89 6.77
N VAL A 18 -27.42 -3.90 5.95
CA VAL A 18 -26.04 -3.75 5.48
C VAL A 18 -25.30 -2.99 6.57
N ASP A 19 -24.06 -3.40 6.88
CA ASP A 19 -23.15 -2.79 7.88
C ASP A 19 -22.70 -1.37 7.49
N SER A 20 -23.69 -0.49 7.46
CA SER A 20 -23.62 0.93 7.12
C SER A 20 -22.82 1.74 8.15
N SER A 21 -22.56 1.16 9.32
CA SER A 21 -21.56 1.64 10.29
C SER A 21 -20.14 1.58 9.71
N ALA A 22 -19.74 0.50 9.03
CA ALA A 22 -18.38 0.31 8.53
C ALA A 22 -18.05 1.32 7.42
N ILE A 23 -18.99 1.53 6.48
CA ILE A 23 -18.86 2.49 5.38
C ILE A 23 -18.56 3.91 5.90
N SER A 24 -19.20 4.31 7.01
CA SER A 24 -19.04 5.65 7.60
C SER A 24 -17.69 5.92 8.30
N ASN A 25 -16.81 4.93 8.37
CA ASN A 25 -15.57 5.01 9.15
C ASN A 25 -14.32 5.27 8.28
N PHE A 26 -14.32 4.91 7.00
CA PHE A 26 -13.27 5.31 6.04
C PHE A 26 -13.17 6.84 5.90
N ASP A 27 -14.36 7.44 5.84
CA ASP A 27 -14.63 8.88 5.86
C ASP A 27 -13.92 9.65 6.97
N PHE A 28 -13.67 8.99 8.11
CA PHE A 28 -13.14 9.64 9.29
C PHE A 28 -11.72 10.16 9.09
N ALA A 29 -10.82 9.37 8.50
CA ALA A 29 -9.45 9.79 8.24
C ALA A 29 -9.39 10.97 7.25
N ILE A 30 -10.19 10.91 6.16
CA ILE A 30 -10.33 11.99 5.17
C ILE A 30 -10.81 13.28 5.86
N CYS A 31 -11.86 13.17 6.67
CA CYS A 31 -12.43 14.27 7.43
C CYS A 31 -11.41 14.92 8.38
N MET A 32 -10.66 14.11 9.15
CA MET A 32 -9.64 14.62 10.09
C MET A 32 -8.45 15.27 9.37
N VAL A 33 -8.04 14.71 8.23
CA VAL A 33 -7.03 15.31 7.37
C VAL A 33 -7.47 16.66 6.84
N CYS A 34 -8.69 16.78 6.30
CA CYS A 34 -9.22 18.06 5.84
C CYS A 34 -9.32 19.08 7.00
N ALA A 35 -9.72 18.63 8.19
CA ALA A 35 -9.81 19.46 9.40
C ALA A 35 -8.43 19.95 9.90
N TRP A 36 -7.37 19.15 9.73
CA TRP A 36 -5.98 19.54 10.01
C TRP A 36 -5.40 20.47 8.93
N LEU A 37 -5.72 20.21 7.67
CA LEU A 37 -5.15 20.89 6.52
C LEU A 37 -5.62 22.35 6.42
N VAL A 38 -6.90 22.66 6.70
CA VAL A 38 -7.45 24.02 6.61
C VAL A 38 -6.70 25.03 7.52
N PRO A 39 -6.55 24.78 8.84
CA PRO A 39 -5.71 25.64 9.70
C PRO A 39 -4.26 25.77 9.22
N HIS A 40 -3.67 24.68 8.71
CA HIS A 40 -2.30 24.68 8.20
C HIS A 40 -2.15 25.56 6.95
N LEU A 41 -3.06 25.43 5.99
CA LEU A 41 -3.14 26.26 4.79
C LEU A 41 -3.30 27.75 5.16
N ILE A 42 -4.22 28.08 6.08
CA ILE A 42 -4.42 29.47 6.52
C ILE A 42 -3.21 30.01 7.31
N SER A 43 -2.51 29.15 8.06
CA SER A 43 -1.25 29.52 8.73
C SER A 43 -0.15 29.85 7.71
N SER A 44 0.04 29.01 6.69
CA SER A 44 0.99 29.23 5.59
C SER A 44 0.65 30.51 4.81
N HIS A 45 -0.63 30.74 4.52
CA HIS A 45 -1.13 31.97 3.90
C HIS A 45 -0.71 33.23 4.66
N ARG A 46 -0.91 33.24 5.99
CA ARG A 46 -0.45 34.36 6.82
C ARG A 46 1.06 34.52 6.83
N LEU A 47 1.82 33.43 6.78
CA LEU A 47 3.27 33.52 6.77
C LEU A 47 3.74 34.24 5.51
N PHE A 48 3.21 33.91 4.32
CA PHE A 48 3.47 34.69 3.09
C PHE A 48 3.08 36.18 3.23
N HIS A 49 1.88 36.49 3.75
CA HIS A 49 1.43 37.87 3.96
C HIS A 49 2.30 38.66 4.95
N ARG A 50 2.80 38.02 6.02
CA ARG A 50 3.75 38.63 6.96
C ARG A 50 5.11 38.86 6.31
N THR A 51 5.68 37.87 5.63
CA THR A 51 6.98 37.98 4.97
C THR A 51 6.97 39.07 3.90
N LEU A 52 5.90 39.16 3.10
CA LEU A 52 5.71 40.26 2.14
C LEU A 52 5.74 41.63 2.84
N ARG A 53 4.96 41.80 3.91
CA ARG A 53 4.92 43.08 4.67
C ARG A 53 6.27 43.45 5.29
N HIS A 54 7.08 42.46 5.66
CA HIS A 54 8.41 42.67 6.24
C HIS A 54 9.55 42.71 5.21
N SER A 55 9.26 42.60 3.91
CA SER A 55 10.24 42.68 2.82
C SER A 55 10.03 43.92 1.93
N PRO A 56 10.30 45.14 2.45
CA PRO A 56 10.10 46.37 1.68
C PRO A 56 10.97 46.41 0.40
N ALA A 57 12.16 45.81 0.43
CA ALA A 57 13.03 45.70 -0.75
C ALA A 57 12.42 44.86 -1.88
N TRP A 58 11.66 43.80 -1.56
CA TRP A 58 10.94 43.01 -2.56
C TRP A 58 9.80 43.83 -3.17
N ILE A 59 9.05 44.55 -2.33
CA ILE A 59 7.98 45.45 -2.77
C ILE A 59 8.55 46.52 -3.69
N GLU A 60 9.55 47.29 -3.25
CA GLU A 60 10.12 48.40 -4.01
C GLU A 60 10.67 47.97 -5.39
N ARG A 61 11.31 46.79 -5.46
CA ARG A 61 11.79 46.21 -6.73
C ARG A 61 10.65 45.90 -7.70
N ASN A 62 9.53 45.37 -7.21
CA ASN A 62 8.38 44.97 -8.02
C ASN A 62 7.38 46.12 -8.31
N VAL A 63 7.34 47.16 -7.48
CA VAL A 63 6.59 48.42 -7.73
C VAL A 63 7.01 49.04 -9.06
N ARG A 64 8.31 49.09 -9.35
CA ARG A 64 8.85 49.79 -10.53
C ARG A 64 8.39 49.18 -11.86
N VAL A 65 8.06 47.88 -11.86
CA VAL A 65 7.63 47.13 -13.06
C VAL A 65 6.13 47.33 -13.36
N THR A 66 5.32 47.70 -12.37
CA THR A 66 3.87 47.89 -12.54
C THR A 66 3.51 49.36 -12.75
N GLN A 67 3.79 49.87 -13.95
CA GLN A 67 3.39 51.21 -14.41
C GLN A 67 1.89 51.50 -14.10
N VAL A 68 1.04 50.48 -14.29
CA VAL A 68 -0.42 50.48 -14.00
C VAL A 68 -0.76 50.78 -12.53
N ALA A 69 0.10 50.44 -11.57
CA ALA A 69 -0.13 50.75 -10.15
C ALA A 69 0.03 52.25 -9.86
N ARG A 70 0.81 52.96 -10.68
CA ARG A 70 1.00 54.42 -10.60
C ARG A 70 -0.27 55.16 -11.06
N ASP A 71 -0.93 54.64 -12.08
CA ASP A 71 -2.20 55.16 -12.57
C ASP A 71 -3.36 54.86 -11.60
N ALA A 72 -3.40 53.65 -11.02
CA ALA A 72 -4.39 53.29 -10.00
C ALA A 72 -4.29 54.13 -8.72
N ALA A 73 -3.09 54.59 -8.35
CA ALA A 73 -2.89 55.48 -7.20
C ALA A 73 -3.54 56.88 -7.39
N SER A 74 -3.83 57.29 -8.62
CA SER A 74 -4.52 58.56 -8.90
C SER A 74 -6.01 58.56 -8.50
N PHE A 75 -6.63 57.38 -8.34
CA PHE A 75 -8.06 57.21 -8.05
C PHE A 75 -8.45 57.27 -6.56
N GLY A 76 -7.56 57.75 -5.69
CA GLY A 76 -7.92 58.09 -4.29
C GLY A 76 -8.24 56.92 -3.36
N TYR A 77 -7.96 55.67 -3.75
CA TYR A 77 -8.07 54.52 -2.85
C TYR A 77 -7.05 54.65 -1.70
N GLY A 78 -7.56 54.85 -0.48
CA GLY A 78 -6.80 55.46 0.61
C GLY A 78 -5.60 54.66 1.15
N ASN A 79 -4.46 55.33 1.26
CA ASN A 79 -3.28 55.09 2.13
C ASN A 79 -2.72 53.65 2.27
N GLY A 80 -3.15 52.70 1.42
CA GLY A 80 -2.56 51.37 1.31
C GLY A 80 -1.53 51.33 0.19
N ASP A 81 -0.41 50.65 0.43
CA ASP A 81 0.59 50.38 -0.61
C ASP A 81 -0.04 49.50 -1.72
N PRO A 82 -0.18 50.01 -2.97
CA PRO A 82 -0.87 49.30 -4.04
C PRO A 82 -0.08 48.07 -4.52
N ALA A 83 1.25 48.05 -4.38
CA ALA A 83 2.05 46.89 -4.75
C ALA A 83 1.96 45.78 -3.70
N LEU A 84 1.85 46.12 -2.41
CA LEU A 84 1.50 45.13 -1.38
C LEU A 84 0.11 44.53 -1.65
N ALA A 85 -0.87 45.34 -2.08
CA ALA A 85 -2.19 44.84 -2.47
C ALA A 85 -2.12 43.88 -3.69
N ALA A 86 -1.35 44.24 -4.72
CA ALA A 86 -1.11 43.38 -5.89
C ALA A 86 -0.42 42.06 -5.53
N ALA A 87 0.65 42.11 -4.71
CA ALA A 87 1.37 40.92 -4.25
C ALA A 87 0.46 39.98 -3.43
N ASN A 88 -0.35 40.54 -2.54
CA ASN A 88 -1.36 39.79 -1.78
C ASN A 88 -2.41 39.14 -2.70
N GLN A 89 -2.84 39.82 -3.77
CA GLN A 89 -3.73 39.23 -4.77
C GLN A 89 -3.07 38.07 -5.53
N VAL A 90 -1.77 38.18 -5.84
CA VAL A 90 -0.98 37.08 -6.43
C VAL A 90 -0.89 35.88 -5.49
N VAL A 91 -0.55 36.08 -4.21
CA VAL A 91 -0.53 34.99 -3.19
C VAL A 91 -1.89 34.32 -3.08
N ASN A 92 -2.97 35.11 -2.94
CA ASN A 92 -4.33 34.58 -2.82
C ASN A 92 -4.69 33.71 -4.05
N ARG A 93 -4.55 34.24 -5.26
CA ARG A 93 -4.85 33.52 -6.51
C ARG A 93 -3.97 32.27 -6.68
N ALA A 94 -2.68 32.37 -6.36
CA ALA A 94 -1.74 31.25 -6.42
C ALA A 94 -2.16 30.10 -5.50
N MET A 95 -2.51 30.43 -4.27
CA MET A 95 -2.92 29.46 -3.25
C MET A 95 -4.29 28.84 -3.55
N PHE A 96 -5.32 29.63 -3.87
CA PHE A 96 -6.64 29.09 -4.23
C PHE A 96 -6.57 28.16 -5.45
N HIS A 97 -5.75 28.49 -6.44
CA HIS A 97 -5.53 27.64 -7.61
C HIS A 97 -4.79 26.33 -7.25
N ALA A 98 -3.81 26.37 -6.35
CA ALA A 98 -3.13 25.16 -5.88
C ALA A 98 -4.05 24.28 -5.04
N VAL A 99 -4.85 24.86 -4.15
CA VAL A 99 -5.89 24.15 -3.37
C VAL A 99 -6.92 23.52 -4.32
N GLY A 100 -7.46 24.27 -5.28
CA GLY A 100 -8.45 23.77 -6.23
C GLY A 100 -7.95 22.58 -7.05
N ILE A 101 -6.74 22.68 -7.63
CA ILE A 101 -6.12 21.55 -8.35
C ILE A 101 -5.89 20.36 -7.42
N SER A 102 -5.38 20.60 -6.20
CA SER A 102 -5.07 19.50 -5.28
C SER A 102 -6.34 18.77 -4.84
N VAL A 103 -7.44 19.48 -4.59
CA VAL A 103 -8.74 18.88 -4.26
C VAL A 103 -9.33 18.13 -5.46
N LEU A 104 -9.21 18.65 -6.69
CA LEU A 104 -9.67 17.94 -7.88
C LEU A 104 -8.90 16.63 -8.11
N VAL A 105 -7.57 16.65 -8.00
CA VAL A 105 -6.73 15.43 -8.10
C VAL A 105 -7.10 14.45 -6.98
N TYR A 106 -7.23 14.93 -5.75
CA TYR A 106 -7.61 14.11 -4.59
C TYR A 106 -8.96 13.42 -4.78
N VAL A 107 -9.99 14.14 -5.23
CA VAL A 107 -11.32 13.59 -5.51
C VAL A 107 -11.29 12.62 -6.70
N ALA A 108 -10.59 12.95 -7.78
CA ALA A 108 -10.48 12.08 -8.94
C ALA A 108 -9.79 10.74 -8.60
N THR A 109 -8.67 10.77 -7.87
CA THR A 109 -7.99 9.54 -7.44
C THR A 109 -8.81 8.78 -6.39
N ALA A 110 -9.53 9.47 -5.51
CA ALA A 110 -10.40 8.82 -4.54
C ALA A 110 -11.57 8.07 -5.20
N ILE A 111 -12.22 8.66 -6.20
CA ILE A 111 -13.27 8.00 -6.99
C ILE A 111 -12.68 6.82 -7.78
N LEU A 112 -11.51 7.00 -8.42
CA LEU A 112 -10.87 5.91 -9.15
C LEU A 112 -10.55 4.71 -8.26
N LEU A 113 -9.90 4.94 -7.11
CA LEU A 113 -9.55 3.86 -6.18
C LEU A 113 -10.79 3.20 -5.57
N SER A 114 -11.81 4.00 -5.21
CA SER A 114 -13.12 3.52 -4.75
C SER A 114 -13.77 2.56 -5.77
N LEU A 115 -13.79 2.93 -7.05
CA LEU A 115 -14.34 2.08 -8.11
C LEU A 115 -13.51 0.81 -8.35
N MET A 116 -12.18 0.87 -8.21
CA MET A 116 -11.28 -0.27 -8.40
C MET A 116 -11.19 -1.21 -7.18
N THR A 117 -11.86 -0.89 -6.07
CA THR A 117 -11.81 -1.67 -4.81
C THR A 117 -13.18 -1.70 -4.13
N ARG A 118 -14.23 -1.82 -4.93
CA ARG A 118 -15.62 -1.79 -4.44
C ARG A 118 -15.96 -3.01 -3.57
N ASP A 119 -15.36 -4.16 -3.90
CA ASP A 119 -15.79 -5.48 -3.43
C ASP A 119 -14.71 -6.08 -2.52
N MET A 120 -14.07 -5.25 -1.69
CA MET A 120 -13.07 -5.70 -0.72
C MET A 120 -13.70 -6.60 0.34
N ASP A 121 -13.04 -7.71 0.62
CA ASP A 121 -13.31 -8.56 1.78
C ASP A 121 -13.50 -7.74 3.07
N TYR A 122 -14.45 -8.19 3.91
CA TYR A 122 -14.81 -7.54 5.17
C TYR A 122 -13.61 -7.46 6.13
N ARG A 123 -12.73 -8.47 6.19
CA ARG A 123 -11.56 -8.42 7.09
C ARG A 123 -10.61 -7.30 6.69
N THR A 124 -10.33 -7.20 5.39
CA THR A 124 -9.49 -6.14 4.84
C THR A 124 -10.12 -4.75 5.04
N THR A 125 -11.44 -4.67 4.88
CA THR A 125 -12.25 -3.47 5.16
C THR A 125 -12.14 -3.04 6.63
N TYR A 126 -12.27 -3.97 7.58
CA TYR A 126 -12.14 -3.70 9.02
C TYR A 126 -10.70 -3.28 9.41
N ILE A 127 -9.67 -3.91 8.84
CA ILE A 127 -8.27 -3.49 9.01
C ILE A 127 -8.08 -2.04 8.55
N LEU A 128 -8.58 -1.69 7.35
CA LEU A 128 -8.48 -0.34 6.81
C LEU A 128 -9.23 0.70 7.65
N VAL A 129 -10.39 0.34 8.19
CA VAL A 129 -11.12 1.16 9.17
C VAL A 129 -10.30 1.39 10.45
N GLY A 130 -9.70 0.33 11.02
CA GLY A 130 -8.82 0.45 12.19
C GLY A 130 -7.62 1.36 11.95
N ILE A 131 -6.97 1.22 10.79
CA ILE A 131 -5.85 2.08 10.37
C ILE A 131 -6.31 3.53 10.11
N SER A 132 -7.51 3.74 9.56
CA SER A 132 -8.16 5.04 9.41
C SER A 132 -8.29 5.75 10.75
N TYR A 133 -8.72 5.03 11.78
CA TYR A 133 -8.80 5.55 13.15
C TYR A 133 -7.43 5.87 13.76
N PHE A 134 -6.40 5.05 13.54
CA PHE A 134 -5.04 5.38 13.98
C PHE A 134 -4.49 6.65 13.32
N VAL A 135 -4.68 6.80 12.00
CA VAL A 135 -4.23 8.01 11.28
C VAL A 135 -5.03 9.24 11.72
N GLY A 136 -6.35 9.12 11.87
CA GLY A 136 -7.20 10.19 12.40
C GLY A 136 -6.81 10.59 13.84
N ALA A 137 -6.54 9.61 14.70
CA ALA A 137 -6.02 9.82 16.05
C ALA A 137 -4.68 10.56 16.03
N PHE A 138 -3.74 10.16 15.16
CA PHE A 138 -2.46 10.84 14.99
C PHE A 138 -2.60 12.29 14.52
N PHE A 139 -3.47 12.58 13.55
CA PHE A 139 -3.71 13.96 13.09
C PHE A 139 -4.36 14.82 14.19
N ILE A 140 -5.28 14.28 14.99
CA ILE A 140 -5.83 14.99 16.16
C ILE A 140 -4.76 15.20 17.23
N PHE A 141 -3.84 14.25 17.43
CA PHE A 141 -2.69 14.45 18.30
C PHE A 141 -1.75 15.56 17.77
N LEU A 142 -1.52 15.66 16.47
CA LEU A 142 -0.81 16.80 15.90
C LEU A 142 -1.55 18.14 16.14
N LEU A 143 -2.88 18.14 16.14
CA LEU A 143 -3.69 19.31 16.51
C LEU A 143 -3.51 19.71 17.98
N SER A 144 -3.27 18.76 18.90
CA SER A 144 -3.01 19.09 20.32
C SER A 144 -1.76 19.94 20.48
N PHE A 145 -0.70 19.72 19.68
CA PHE A 145 0.49 20.58 19.64
C PHE A 145 0.29 21.88 18.84
N LYS A 146 -0.45 21.82 17.73
CA LYS A 146 -0.62 22.97 16.84
C LYS A 146 -1.55 24.04 17.39
N ALA A 147 -2.61 23.66 18.12
CA ALA A 147 -3.54 24.64 18.70
C ALA A 147 -2.88 25.60 19.71
N PRO A 148 -2.06 25.16 20.68
CA PRO A 148 -1.28 26.07 21.53
C PRO A 148 -0.25 26.92 20.78
N GLN A 149 0.33 26.42 19.68
CA GLN A 149 1.20 27.23 18.80
C GLN A 149 0.40 28.34 18.09
N TRP A 150 -0.79 28.02 17.55
CA TRP A 150 -1.67 29.01 16.91
C TRP A 150 -2.30 30.03 17.87
N LEU A 151 -2.40 29.68 19.15
CA LEU A 151 -2.77 30.60 20.25
C LEU A 151 -1.57 31.41 20.77
N ALA A 152 -0.38 31.26 20.17
CA ALA A 152 0.88 31.89 20.60
C ALA A 152 1.23 31.64 22.09
N VAL A 153 0.84 30.47 22.61
CA VAL A 153 1.15 30.01 23.98
C VAL A 153 2.41 29.15 23.99
N TYR A 154 2.53 28.23 23.03
CA TYR A 154 3.80 27.58 22.74
C TYR A 154 4.57 28.45 21.78
N ALA A 155 5.85 28.70 22.08
CA ALA A 155 6.73 29.30 21.12
C ALA A 155 6.82 28.40 19.89
N SER A 156 6.54 28.97 18.72
CA SER A 156 6.84 28.28 17.48
C SER A 156 8.36 28.18 17.37
N LEU A 157 8.90 26.97 17.58
CA LEU A 157 10.30 26.62 17.33
C LEU A 157 10.74 26.95 15.89
N TYR A 158 9.79 27.24 15.00
CA TYR A 158 9.97 27.59 13.59
C TYR A 158 9.92 29.10 13.29
N GLU A 159 9.37 29.94 14.17
CA GLU A 159 9.05 31.35 13.85
C GLU A 159 10.28 32.29 13.87
N TYR A 160 11.44 31.80 14.32
CA TYR A 160 12.66 32.61 14.42
C TYR A 160 13.59 32.57 13.18
N GLN A 161 13.42 31.61 12.25
CA GLN A 161 14.44 31.40 11.18
C GLN A 161 13.93 31.10 9.77
N VAL A 162 12.64 30.85 9.52
CA VAL A 162 12.16 30.62 8.15
C VAL A 162 11.86 31.95 7.46
N GLN A 163 12.91 32.61 6.95
CA GLN A 163 12.75 33.52 5.82
C GLN A 163 12.25 32.70 4.63
N ILE A 164 10.98 32.88 4.26
CA ILE A 164 10.46 32.38 3.00
C ILE A 164 11.11 33.22 1.89
N ASP A 165 11.85 32.57 0.99
CA ASP A 165 12.23 33.21 -0.27
C ASP A 165 10.94 33.53 -1.06
N LEU A 166 10.72 34.82 -1.28
CA LEU A 166 9.59 35.33 -2.06
C LEU A 166 9.84 35.24 -3.57
N GLY A 167 11.06 34.88 -3.99
CA GLY A 167 11.52 35.02 -5.36
C GLY A 167 11.86 36.47 -5.71
N THR A 168 12.31 36.70 -6.94
CA THR A 168 12.66 38.05 -7.42
C THR A 168 11.45 38.83 -7.94
N ASP A 169 10.41 38.14 -8.40
CA ASP A 169 9.29 38.69 -9.17
C ASP A 169 7.92 38.06 -8.83
N CYS A 170 6.84 38.63 -9.39
CA CYS A 170 5.48 38.09 -9.17
C CYS A 170 5.26 36.65 -9.72
N PRO A 171 5.79 36.27 -10.91
CA PRO A 171 5.79 34.88 -11.39
C PRO A 171 6.48 33.87 -10.45
N SER A 172 7.67 34.16 -9.94
CA SER A 172 8.37 33.28 -8.99
C SER A 172 7.65 33.20 -7.64
N LEU A 173 7.14 34.31 -7.10
CA LEU A 173 6.27 34.30 -5.92
C LEU A 173 5.05 33.38 -6.13
N ARG A 174 4.37 33.49 -7.29
CA ARG A 174 3.23 32.62 -7.64
C ARG A 174 3.64 31.14 -7.70
N ARG A 175 4.80 30.83 -8.28
CA ARG A 175 5.35 29.47 -8.38
C ARG A 175 5.67 28.91 -6.99
N ARG A 176 6.38 29.66 -6.15
CA ARG A 176 6.76 29.26 -4.77
C ARG A 176 5.52 29.07 -3.87
N VAL A 177 4.52 29.95 -3.94
CA VAL A 177 3.25 29.77 -3.20
C VAL A 177 2.50 28.51 -3.65
N ARG A 178 2.41 28.28 -4.97
CA ARG A 178 1.78 27.06 -5.52
C ARG A 178 2.51 25.80 -5.06
N LEU A 179 3.84 25.75 -5.19
CA LEU A 179 4.65 24.59 -4.82
C LEU A 179 4.61 24.31 -3.31
N ALA A 180 4.69 25.33 -2.46
CA ALA A 180 4.57 25.17 -1.01
C ALA A 180 3.18 24.66 -0.59
N THR A 181 2.12 25.16 -1.25
CA THR A 181 0.75 24.68 -1.03
C THR A 181 0.63 23.22 -1.47
N PHE A 182 1.04 22.89 -2.70
CA PHE A 182 0.98 21.56 -3.28
C PHE A 182 1.81 20.53 -2.50
N LYS A 183 3.01 20.90 -2.03
CA LYS A 183 3.84 20.07 -1.13
C LYS A 183 3.08 19.69 0.14
N THR A 184 2.24 20.58 0.69
CA THR A 184 1.43 20.29 1.87
C THR A 184 0.40 19.19 1.57
N PHE A 185 -0.25 19.24 0.40
CA PHE A 185 -1.15 18.16 -0.06
C PHE A 185 -0.38 16.85 -0.35
N LEU A 186 0.74 16.90 -1.08
CA LEU A 186 1.55 15.72 -1.40
C LEU A 186 2.14 15.02 -0.17
N THR A 187 2.36 15.73 0.94
CA THR A 187 2.84 15.12 2.20
C THR A 187 1.73 14.32 2.88
N VAL A 188 0.46 14.66 2.62
CA VAL A 188 -0.72 14.11 3.31
C VAL A 188 -1.46 13.08 2.43
N PHE A 189 -1.48 13.27 1.12
CA PHE A 189 -2.10 12.37 0.16
C PHE A 189 -1.73 10.88 0.35
N PRO A 190 -0.47 10.49 0.61
CA PRO A 190 -0.10 9.08 0.77
C PRO A 190 -0.66 8.47 2.06
N LEU A 191 -0.84 9.28 3.11
CA LEU A 191 -1.51 8.86 4.34
C LEU A 191 -3.00 8.63 4.13
N THR A 192 -3.63 9.34 3.19
CA THR A 192 -5.07 9.21 2.93
C THR A 192 -5.43 8.22 1.84
N ALA A 193 -4.54 7.97 0.88
CA ALA A 193 -4.85 7.20 -0.32
C ALA A 193 -5.37 5.78 -0.04
N PRO A 194 -4.82 5.02 0.94
CA PRO A 194 -5.37 3.70 1.31
C PRO A 194 -6.81 3.73 1.82
N PHE A 195 -7.29 4.87 2.36
CA PHE A 195 -8.67 4.99 2.88
C PHE A 195 -9.70 5.36 1.81
N PHE A 196 -9.28 5.53 0.56
CA PHE A 196 -10.21 5.55 -0.57
C PHE A 196 -10.58 4.13 -1.02
N CYS A 197 -9.79 3.12 -0.64
CA CYS A 197 -10.09 1.74 -0.96
C CYS A 197 -11.32 1.28 -0.15
N GLY A 198 -12.34 0.73 -0.81
CA GLY A 198 -13.63 0.37 -0.20
C GLY A 198 -14.53 1.54 0.25
N ALA A 199 -14.06 2.79 0.18
CA ALA A 199 -14.92 3.95 0.45
C ALA A 199 -15.98 4.06 -0.65
N THR A 200 -17.23 4.39 -0.32
CA THR A 200 -18.24 4.62 -1.37
C THR A 200 -17.99 5.96 -2.09
N PRO A 201 -18.21 6.07 -3.41
CA PRO A 201 -18.00 7.32 -4.15
C PRO A 201 -18.79 8.52 -3.58
N ALA A 202 -19.95 8.23 -2.96
CA ALA A 202 -20.85 9.23 -2.40
C ALA A 202 -20.36 9.81 -1.05
N THR A 203 -19.62 9.05 -0.23
CA THR A 203 -19.21 9.53 1.09
C THR A 203 -17.94 10.38 1.06
N ILE A 204 -17.01 10.12 0.13
CA ILE A 204 -15.80 10.94 -0.10
C ILE A 204 -16.07 12.46 -0.12
N PRO A 205 -17.01 13.00 -0.94
CA PRO A 205 -17.30 14.45 -0.94
C PRO A 205 -17.94 14.94 0.36
N VAL A 206 -18.76 14.12 1.03
CA VAL A 206 -19.35 14.45 2.34
C VAL A 206 -18.25 14.61 3.40
N SER A 207 -17.30 13.68 3.43
CA SER A 207 -16.15 13.65 4.34
C SER A 207 -15.23 14.86 4.16
N ILE A 208 -14.99 15.25 2.91
CA ILE A 208 -14.26 16.49 2.58
C ILE A 208 -15.04 17.71 3.12
N VAL A 209 -16.35 17.81 2.88
CA VAL A 209 -17.18 18.94 3.34
C VAL A 209 -17.20 19.04 4.87
N ILE A 210 -17.42 17.93 5.57
CA ILE A 210 -17.42 17.91 7.05
C ILE A 210 -16.03 18.29 7.58
N GLY A 211 -14.96 17.76 7.00
CA GLY A 211 -13.59 18.09 7.40
C GLY A 211 -13.24 19.56 7.16
N LEU A 212 -13.68 20.15 6.04
CA LEU A 212 -13.56 21.59 5.78
C LEU A 212 -14.31 22.41 6.83
N ILE A 213 -15.57 22.06 7.15
CA ILE A 213 -16.38 22.75 8.18
C ILE A 213 -15.69 22.68 9.54
N MET A 214 -15.20 21.49 9.95
CA MET A 214 -14.44 21.33 11.19
C MET A 214 -13.17 22.17 11.19
N GLY A 215 -12.39 22.18 10.11
CA GLY A 215 -11.18 22.99 9.97
C GLY A 215 -11.46 24.50 10.07
N PHE A 216 -12.55 24.99 9.49
CA PHE A 216 -13.00 26.38 9.64
C PHE A 216 -13.48 26.69 11.06
N PHE A 217 -14.21 25.77 11.70
CA PHE A 217 -14.62 25.92 13.11
C PHE A 217 -13.43 26.02 14.05
N LEU A 218 -12.39 25.18 13.87
CA LEU A 218 -11.14 25.28 14.62
C LEU A 218 -10.46 26.65 14.43
N CYS A 219 -10.41 27.14 13.19
CA CYS A 219 -9.88 28.47 12.89
C CYS A 219 -10.66 29.60 13.61
N LEU A 220 -11.99 29.51 13.67
CA LEU A 220 -12.84 30.46 14.39
C LEU A 220 -12.63 30.38 15.91
N LEU A 221 -12.50 29.17 16.47
CA LEU A 221 -12.21 28.95 17.90
C LEU A 221 -10.86 29.55 18.30
N ILE A 222 -9.84 29.39 17.46
CA ILE A 222 -8.50 29.97 17.65
C ILE A 222 -8.54 31.51 17.55
N ASP A 223 -9.29 32.07 16.59
CA ASP A 223 -9.45 33.54 16.49
C ASP A 223 -10.21 34.10 17.69
N TRP A 224 -11.28 33.42 18.11
CA TRP A 224 -12.08 33.79 19.27
C TRP A 224 -11.24 33.80 20.55
N GLY A 225 -10.47 32.74 20.81
CA GLY A 225 -9.55 32.67 21.95
C GLY A 225 -8.53 33.82 21.95
N ASN A 226 -7.92 34.10 20.79
CA ASN A 226 -6.98 35.21 20.61
C ASN A 226 -7.61 36.62 20.75
N ARG A 227 -8.92 36.78 20.49
CA ARG A 227 -9.65 38.07 20.61
C ARG A 227 -10.16 38.33 22.01
N ILE A 228 -10.79 37.33 22.62
CA ILE A 228 -11.52 37.47 23.88
C ILE A 228 -10.56 37.36 25.08
N ILE A 229 -9.62 36.41 25.05
CA ILE A 229 -8.79 36.07 26.20
C ILE A 229 -7.53 36.95 26.25
N LYS A 230 -7.70 38.17 26.76
CA LYS A 230 -6.64 39.18 26.83
C LYS A 230 -5.57 38.87 27.88
N ARG A 231 -5.92 38.17 28.97
CA ARG A 231 -4.99 37.85 30.06
C ARG A 231 -4.13 36.63 29.71
N PRO A 232 -2.79 36.68 29.86
CA PRO A 232 -1.90 35.58 29.46
C PRO A 232 -2.16 34.28 30.23
N LYS A 233 -2.48 34.34 31.53
CA LYS A 233 -2.76 33.15 32.36
C LYS A 233 -4.03 32.42 31.91
N GLU A 234 -5.07 33.16 31.56
CA GLU A 234 -6.33 32.60 31.05
C GLU A 234 -6.14 31.98 29.66
N LEU A 235 -5.32 32.62 28.80
CA LEU A 235 -5.03 32.10 27.46
C LEU A 235 -4.18 30.81 27.51
N LEU A 236 -3.22 30.74 28.44
CA LEU A 236 -2.46 29.51 28.72
C LEU A 236 -3.39 28.39 29.21
N ALA A 237 -4.29 28.67 30.17
CA ALA A 237 -5.24 27.68 30.67
C ALA A 237 -6.18 27.18 29.56
N PHE A 238 -6.69 28.08 28.70
CA PHE A 238 -7.50 27.72 27.54
C PHE A 238 -6.73 26.86 26.52
N ALA A 239 -5.48 27.21 26.21
CA ALA A 239 -4.66 26.42 25.29
C ALA A 239 -4.34 25.01 25.84
N LEU A 240 -4.07 24.88 27.14
CA LEU A 240 -3.87 23.58 27.80
C LEU A 240 -5.16 22.74 27.81
N PHE A 241 -6.32 23.36 28.04
CA PHE A 241 -7.61 22.69 27.95
C PHE A 241 -7.89 22.16 26.53
N VAL A 242 -7.66 22.99 25.50
CA VAL A 242 -7.80 22.59 24.09
C VAL A 242 -6.84 21.45 23.73
N ALA A 243 -5.58 21.52 24.18
CA ALA A 243 -4.62 20.44 23.96
C ALA A 243 -5.06 19.13 24.64
N LEU A 244 -5.50 19.18 25.90
CA LEU A 244 -6.00 18.00 26.63
C LEU A 244 -7.24 17.40 25.95
N ALA A 245 -8.19 18.23 25.49
CA ALA A 245 -9.36 17.76 24.76
C ALA A 245 -8.99 17.01 23.48
N PHE A 246 -7.98 17.48 22.73
CA PHE A 246 -7.46 16.76 21.58
C PHE A 246 -6.70 15.47 21.95
N ILE A 247 -5.91 15.45 23.03
CA ILE A 247 -5.27 14.21 23.52
C ILE A 247 -6.33 13.15 23.87
N LEU A 248 -7.40 13.53 24.57
CA LEU A 248 -8.50 12.62 24.92
C LEU A 248 -9.26 12.11 23.70
N ALA A 249 -9.60 13.00 22.75
CA ALA A 249 -10.24 12.61 21.51
C ALA A 249 -9.35 11.69 20.66
N SER A 250 -8.06 11.98 20.58
CA SER A 250 -7.05 11.16 19.92
C SER A 250 -6.94 9.77 20.57
N ALA A 251 -6.84 9.70 21.89
CA ALA A 251 -6.76 8.44 22.63
C ALA A 251 -8.01 7.56 22.44
N TYR A 252 -9.20 8.18 22.45
CA TYR A 252 -10.46 7.47 22.18
C TYR A 252 -10.43 6.81 20.79
N LEU A 253 -10.00 7.56 19.77
CA LEU A 253 -9.94 7.07 18.40
C LEU A 253 -8.84 6.03 18.21
N PHE A 254 -7.69 6.19 18.87
CA PHE A 254 -6.63 5.18 18.86
C PHE A 254 -7.12 3.86 19.48
N SER A 255 -7.77 3.94 20.64
CA SER A 255 -8.40 2.79 21.30
C SER A 255 -9.47 2.11 20.43
N TYR A 256 -10.32 2.91 19.78
CA TYR A 256 -11.33 2.41 18.85
C TYR A 256 -10.73 1.79 17.57
N GLY A 257 -9.58 2.28 17.10
CA GLY A 257 -8.81 1.64 16.04
C GLY A 257 -8.25 0.27 16.47
N CYS A 258 -7.85 0.12 17.74
CA CYS A 258 -7.40 -1.16 18.29
C CYS A 258 -8.52 -2.20 18.32
N SER A 259 -9.77 -1.82 18.60
CA SER A 259 -10.88 -2.79 18.62
C SER A 259 -11.17 -3.34 17.22
N PHE A 260 -11.22 -2.50 16.17
CA PHE A 260 -11.38 -2.97 14.78
C PHE A 260 -10.27 -3.93 14.34
N VAL A 261 -9.01 -3.63 14.72
CA VAL A 261 -7.88 -4.53 14.53
C VAL A 261 -8.14 -5.85 15.27
N GLN A 262 -8.50 -5.79 16.54
CA GLN A 262 -8.73 -6.99 17.36
C GLN A 262 -9.88 -7.87 16.84
N ASP A 263 -10.95 -7.28 16.29
CA ASP A 263 -12.08 -8.02 15.71
C ASP A 263 -11.66 -8.85 14.48
N VAL A 264 -10.57 -8.48 13.78
CA VAL A 264 -10.04 -9.24 12.62
C VAL A 264 -9.08 -10.36 13.04
N TRP A 265 -8.33 -10.18 14.14
CA TRP A 265 -7.35 -11.16 14.63
C TRP A 265 -7.82 -12.02 15.81
N GLY A 266 -9.04 -11.82 16.31
CA GLY A 266 -9.61 -12.60 17.41
C GLY A 266 -10.90 -13.31 17.00
N ASP A 267 -10.96 -14.64 17.20
CA ASP A 267 -12.15 -15.48 16.96
C ASP A 267 -13.34 -15.20 17.93
N ARG A 268 -13.47 -13.97 18.45
CA ARG A 268 -14.41 -13.63 19.50
C ARG A 268 -15.77 -13.24 18.95
N LYS A 269 -16.69 -14.19 18.99
CA LYS A 269 -18.14 -13.94 18.98
C LYS A 269 -18.58 -13.23 20.30
N GLY A 270 -18.23 -11.96 20.48
CA GLY A 270 -18.67 -11.20 21.66
C GLY A 270 -18.05 -9.81 21.85
N GLN A 271 -18.90 -8.78 21.84
CA GLN A 271 -18.57 -7.35 21.92
C GLN A 271 -18.21 -6.88 23.36
N GLN A 272 -17.22 -7.50 23.99
CA GLN A 272 -16.70 -7.04 25.29
C GLN A 272 -15.52 -6.09 25.10
N ILE A 273 -15.61 -4.87 25.67
CA ILE A 273 -14.49 -3.92 25.76
C ILE A 273 -13.29 -4.65 26.34
N THR A 274 -12.20 -4.66 25.60
CA THR A 274 -11.07 -5.51 25.93
C THR A 274 -10.10 -4.80 26.89
N LEU A 275 -9.28 -5.60 27.55
CA LEU A 275 -8.13 -5.08 28.29
C LEU A 275 -7.19 -4.31 27.35
N LEU A 276 -7.08 -4.72 26.08
CA LEU A 276 -6.25 -4.07 25.08
C LEU A 276 -6.76 -2.66 24.76
N ASP A 277 -8.06 -2.48 24.55
CA ASP A 277 -8.69 -1.17 24.28
C ASP A 277 -8.47 -0.20 25.45
N THR A 278 -8.59 -0.71 26.67
CA THR A 278 -8.39 0.09 27.90
C THR A 278 -6.91 0.47 28.07
N LEU A 279 -5.99 -0.45 27.82
CA LEU A 279 -4.55 -0.20 27.90
C LEU A 279 -4.05 0.73 26.78
N SER A 280 -4.58 0.60 25.56
CA SER A 280 -4.23 1.49 24.43
C SER A 280 -4.72 2.91 24.68
N PHE A 281 -5.95 3.09 25.20
CA PHE A 281 -6.46 4.39 25.64
C PHE A 281 -5.58 5.05 26.71
N ILE A 282 -5.28 4.33 27.80
CA ILE A 282 -4.50 4.86 28.93
C ILE A 282 -3.06 5.19 28.50
N SER A 283 -2.40 4.28 27.78
CA SER A 283 -1.02 4.48 27.32
C SER A 283 -0.89 5.65 26.35
N TRP A 284 -1.86 5.84 25.44
CA TRP A 284 -1.87 6.98 24.52
C TRP A 284 -2.06 8.32 25.24
N ILE A 285 -2.94 8.39 26.25
CA ILE A 285 -3.09 9.59 27.10
C ILE A 285 -1.78 9.91 27.84
N VAL A 286 -1.21 8.92 28.52
CA VAL A 286 0.01 9.10 29.33
C VAL A 286 1.18 9.52 28.44
N GLY A 287 1.41 8.83 27.32
CA GLY A 287 2.42 9.20 26.34
C GLY A 287 2.20 10.60 25.75
N GLY A 288 0.96 10.94 25.42
CA GLY A 288 0.60 12.26 24.90
C GLY A 288 0.87 13.40 25.89
N VAL A 289 0.50 13.23 27.16
CA VAL A 289 0.76 14.21 28.23
C VAL A 289 2.27 14.34 28.49
N ILE A 290 3.02 13.23 28.53
CA ILE A 290 4.48 13.25 28.69
C ILE A 290 5.15 13.99 27.53
N LEU A 291 4.75 13.73 26.27
CA LEU A 291 5.31 14.41 25.11
C LEU A 291 5.02 15.92 25.13
N HIS A 292 3.82 16.31 25.54
CA HIS A 292 3.48 17.73 25.78
C HIS A 292 4.34 18.37 26.87
N ALA A 293 4.51 17.71 28.01
CA ALA A 293 5.36 18.21 29.09
C ALA A 293 6.82 18.35 28.64
N MET A 294 7.34 17.41 27.86
CA MET A 294 8.69 17.46 27.30
C MET A 294 8.86 18.60 26.30
N ILE A 295 7.93 18.77 25.34
CA ILE A 295 8.01 19.86 24.34
C ILE A 295 7.85 21.23 25.02
N TRP A 296 6.98 21.34 26.01
CA TRP A 296 6.85 22.56 26.83
C TRP A 296 8.13 22.87 27.60
N TYR A 297 8.75 21.87 28.23
CA TYR A 297 10.02 22.01 28.96
C TYR A 297 11.18 22.40 28.03
N LEU A 298 11.28 21.78 26.85
CA LEU A 298 12.27 22.15 25.83
C LEU A 298 12.06 23.59 25.34
N SER A 299 10.82 23.99 25.08
CA SER A 299 10.48 25.37 24.71
C SER A 299 10.85 26.37 25.83
N TYR A 300 10.54 26.04 27.08
CA TYR A 300 10.95 26.82 28.26
C TYR A 300 12.48 26.98 28.35
N LEU A 301 13.23 25.88 28.20
CA LEU A 301 14.70 25.92 28.19
C LEU A 301 15.25 26.79 27.05
N THR A 302 14.71 26.70 25.84
CA THR A 302 15.18 27.53 24.72
C THR A 302 14.98 29.03 24.95
N HIS A 303 13.90 29.42 25.65
CA HIS A 303 13.65 30.83 25.98
C HIS A 303 14.47 31.35 27.16
N HIS A 304 14.59 30.57 28.24
CA HIS A 304 15.30 31.03 29.44
C HIS A 304 16.82 30.83 29.34
N GLY A 305 17.31 29.86 28.57
CA GLY A 305 18.74 29.60 28.38
C GLY A 305 19.46 30.62 27.50
N GLN A 306 18.75 31.46 26.75
CA GLN A 306 19.34 32.48 25.87
C GLN A 306 19.36 33.90 26.43
N ALA A 307 18.84 34.13 27.66
CA ALA A 307 18.89 35.45 28.28
C ALA A 307 20.36 35.85 28.57
N PRO A 308 20.95 36.84 27.87
CA PRO A 308 22.29 37.31 28.19
C PRO A 308 22.23 38.06 29.53
N LYS A 309 23.31 38.00 30.32
CA LYS A 309 23.44 38.78 31.56
C LYS A 309 23.70 40.29 31.29
N THR A 310 22.94 40.89 30.39
CA THR A 310 22.94 42.34 30.13
C THR A 310 21.94 43.03 31.05
N GLU A 311 22.14 42.89 32.36
CA GLU A 311 21.28 43.43 33.45
C GLU A 311 21.17 44.97 33.49
N LEU A 312 21.83 45.68 32.58
CA LEU A 312 22.07 47.13 32.67
C LEU A 312 21.26 48.02 31.70
N LEU A 313 20.42 47.46 30.81
CA LEU A 313 19.67 48.25 29.81
C LEU A 313 18.14 48.08 29.80
N ASP A 314 17.58 47.31 30.74
CA ASP A 314 16.16 46.91 30.74
C ASP A 314 15.20 47.87 31.48
N SER A 315 15.69 48.97 32.06
CA SER A 315 14.84 49.93 32.78
C SER A 315 14.03 50.87 31.89
N GLU A 316 14.35 51.00 30.60
CA GLU A 316 13.76 52.05 29.72
C GLU A 316 12.95 51.49 28.53
N ILE A 317 13.01 50.18 28.24
CA ILE A 317 12.30 49.56 27.10
C ILE A 317 11.25 48.51 27.55
N GLN A 318 10.53 48.79 28.65
CA GLN A 318 9.28 48.06 28.99
C GLN A 318 8.03 48.63 28.27
N ALA A 319 8.21 49.25 27.10
CA ALA A 319 7.11 49.54 26.18
C ALA A 319 6.56 48.23 25.59
N VAL A 320 5.60 47.61 26.30
CA VAL A 320 4.96 46.33 25.95
C VAL A 320 4.54 46.31 24.48
N LYS A 321 5.32 45.62 23.65
CA LYS A 321 5.09 45.53 22.21
C LYS A 321 3.72 44.86 21.99
N PRO A 322 2.71 45.56 21.43
CA PRO A 322 1.36 45.05 21.40
C PRO A 322 1.29 43.77 20.56
N ARG A 323 0.64 42.72 21.09
CA ARG A 323 0.51 41.43 20.40
C ARG A 323 -0.04 41.65 18.97
N PRO A 324 0.52 40.99 17.95
CA PRO A 324 0.00 41.08 16.58
C PRO A 324 -1.46 40.61 16.54
N ARG A 325 -2.36 41.48 16.11
CA ARG A 325 -3.81 41.27 16.23
C ARG A 325 -4.38 40.24 15.25
N THR A 326 -4.59 39.02 15.72
CA THR A 326 -5.73 38.11 15.42
C THR A 326 -5.90 37.55 13.99
N PHE A 327 -6.63 36.44 13.88
CA PHE A 327 -6.72 35.54 12.71
C PHE A 327 -7.43 36.21 11.51
N PHE A 328 -8.54 36.92 11.75
CA PHE A 328 -9.33 37.64 10.72
C PHE A 328 -9.34 39.19 10.92
N GLY A 329 -8.56 39.73 11.86
CA GLY A 329 -8.85 41.06 12.44
C GLY A 329 -8.31 42.30 11.72
N GLN A 330 -7.43 42.20 10.72
CA GLN A 330 -6.69 43.37 10.21
C GLN A 330 -7.43 44.22 9.15
N SER A 331 -8.43 43.69 8.44
CA SER A 331 -9.21 44.47 7.46
C SER A 331 -10.30 45.30 8.13
N VAL A 332 -11.17 44.67 8.92
CA VAL A 332 -12.36 45.28 9.53
C VAL A 332 -12.00 46.42 10.48
N TYR A 333 -11.05 46.19 11.40
CA TYR A 333 -10.64 47.22 12.38
C TYR A 333 -9.90 48.40 11.74
N ARG A 334 -9.27 48.21 10.58
CA ARG A 334 -8.60 49.31 9.86
C ARG A 334 -9.61 50.21 9.16
N MET A 335 -10.74 49.66 8.71
CA MET A 335 -11.85 50.44 8.14
C MET A 335 -12.50 51.32 9.21
N GLU A 336 -12.74 50.77 10.41
CA GLU A 336 -13.32 51.51 11.54
C GLU A 336 -12.36 52.56 12.13
N LEU A 337 -11.07 52.25 12.31
CA LEU A 337 -10.08 53.26 12.71
C LEU A 337 -9.82 54.30 11.63
N SER A 338 -9.86 53.93 10.34
CA SER A 338 -9.68 54.89 9.24
C SER A 338 -10.83 55.90 9.22
N MET A 339 -12.08 55.45 9.38
CA MET A 339 -13.24 56.36 9.53
C MET A 339 -13.06 57.27 10.75
N ARG A 340 -12.77 56.71 11.94
CA ARG A 340 -12.60 57.51 13.15
C ARG A 340 -11.40 58.46 13.13
N SER A 341 -10.31 58.12 12.45
CA SER A 341 -9.17 59.04 12.29
C SER A 341 -9.47 60.14 11.28
N HIS A 342 -10.29 59.88 10.25
CA HIS A 342 -10.63 60.91 9.26
C HIS A 342 -11.45 62.05 9.87
N ASP A 343 -12.38 61.77 10.78
CA ASP A 343 -13.16 62.80 11.50
C ASP A 343 -12.27 63.67 12.41
N VAL A 344 -11.32 63.03 13.13
CA VAL A 344 -10.39 63.72 14.03
C VAL A 344 -9.36 64.55 13.25
N ASP A 345 -8.87 64.06 12.11
CA ASP A 345 -7.87 64.75 11.30
C ASP A 345 -8.50 65.86 10.42
N MET A 346 -9.77 65.74 10.00
CA MET A 346 -10.52 66.89 9.45
C MET A 346 -10.69 68.00 10.51
N SER A 347 -11.04 67.64 11.75
CA SER A 347 -11.19 68.61 12.85
C SER A 347 -9.86 69.27 13.25
N ARG A 348 -8.71 68.58 13.09
CA ARG A 348 -7.38 69.20 13.28
C ARG A 348 -6.94 70.06 12.11
N ARG A 349 -7.18 69.62 10.86
CA ARG A 349 -6.81 70.41 9.67
C ARG A 349 -7.56 71.74 9.59
N SER A 350 -8.82 71.82 10.02
CA SER A 350 -9.53 73.12 10.07
C SER A 350 -8.88 74.09 11.07
N HIS A 351 -8.40 73.60 12.20
CA HIS A 351 -7.69 74.40 13.21
C HIS A 351 -6.27 74.80 12.77
N ASP A 352 -5.48 73.90 12.19
CA ASP A 352 -4.10 74.22 11.79
C ASP A 352 -4.04 75.12 10.54
N VAL A 353 -4.99 75.02 9.60
CA VAL A 353 -5.09 75.97 8.47
C VAL A 353 -5.40 77.39 8.97
N SER A 354 -6.24 77.54 10.02
CA SER A 354 -6.50 78.83 10.66
C SER A 354 -5.31 79.39 11.47
N LYS A 355 -4.32 78.57 11.79
CA LYS A 355 -3.13 78.98 12.55
C LYS A 355 -1.97 79.33 11.63
N ARG A 356 -1.73 78.49 10.62
CA ARG A 356 -0.67 78.67 9.62
C ARG A 356 -0.87 79.92 8.74
N SER A 357 -2.10 80.45 8.64
CA SER A 357 -2.38 81.72 7.98
C SER A 357 -1.96 82.97 8.77
N ARG A 358 -1.72 82.87 10.08
CA ARG A 358 -1.15 83.97 10.89
C ARG A 358 0.37 83.92 10.94
N ASP A 359 0.93 82.72 11.10
CA ASP A 359 2.37 82.53 11.28
C ASP A 359 3.20 82.79 10.00
N LEU A 360 2.54 82.97 8.84
CA LEU A 360 3.15 83.27 7.54
C LEU A 360 3.33 84.77 7.25
N GLU A 361 2.79 85.66 8.09
CA GLU A 361 2.87 87.12 7.88
C GLU A 361 4.06 87.78 8.63
N GLU A 362 4.74 87.06 9.54
CA GLU A 362 5.71 87.64 10.49
C GLU A 362 7.19 87.30 10.22
N ARG A 363 7.54 86.61 9.12
CA ARG A 363 8.96 86.24 8.83
C ARG A 363 9.40 86.47 7.38
N SER A 364 9.64 87.74 7.04
CA SER A 364 10.39 88.14 5.85
C SER A 364 11.56 89.09 6.19
N ALA A 365 12.73 88.55 6.56
CA ALA A 365 13.98 89.31 6.67
C ALA A 365 15.27 88.44 6.66
N THR A 366 15.84 88.24 5.46
CA THR A 366 17.30 88.33 5.15
C THR A 366 18.30 87.35 5.86
N PRO A 367 19.60 87.26 5.46
CA PRO A 367 19.97 86.26 4.44
C PRO A 367 21.25 85.41 4.69
N ALA A 368 21.52 84.53 3.73
CA ALA A 368 22.60 83.55 3.54
C ALA A 368 24.06 83.86 3.98
N THR A 369 24.84 82.79 4.23
CA THR A 369 26.28 82.73 3.87
C THR A 369 26.76 81.28 3.59
N LEU A 370 27.79 81.14 2.74
CA LEU A 370 28.43 79.89 2.29
C LEU A 370 29.39 79.27 3.35
N GLY A 371 29.70 77.97 3.20
CA GLY A 371 30.88 77.33 3.78
C GLY A 371 31.05 75.86 3.37
N ARG A 372 32.22 75.47 2.83
CA ARG A 372 32.52 74.14 2.25
C ARG A 372 33.94 73.71 2.61
N THR A 373 34.14 72.51 3.19
CA THR A 373 35.26 71.57 2.89
C THR A 373 35.17 70.22 3.63
N THR A 374 35.85 69.23 3.04
CA THR A 374 36.11 67.81 3.42
C THR A 374 37.31 67.69 4.40
N PRO A 375 37.85 66.51 4.87
CA PRO A 375 37.80 65.17 4.25
C PRO A 375 37.89 63.85 5.11
N SER A 376 37.65 62.72 4.41
CA SER A 376 38.37 61.42 4.40
C SER A 376 38.86 60.70 5.69
N GLU A 377 38.28 59.52 5.95
CA GLU A 377 38.93 58.25 6.37
C GLU A 377 37.88 57.09 6.28
N GLY A 378 38.19 55.78 6.23
CA GLY A 378 39.46 55.06 6.07
C GLY A 378 39.39 53.60 6.58
N TYR A 379 39.31 52.57 5.70
CA TYR A 379 39.27 51.13 6.10
C TYR A 379 39.99 50.18 5.11
N PRO A 380 40.52 49.01 5.56
CA PRO A 380 41.54 48.24 4.83
C PRO A 380 41.05 47.01 4.04
N LEU A 381 41.94 46.47 3.19
CA LEU A 381 41.82 45.18 2.50
C LEU A 381 41.93 43.99 3.47
N GLU A 382 41.30 42.86 3.10
CA GLU A 382 41.77 41.52 3.46
C GLU A 382 41.84 40.58 2.24
N THR A 383 42.59 39.50 2.39
CA THR A 383 43.27 38.77 1.31
C THR A 383 42.47 37.60 0.72
N SER A 384 42.65 37.37 -0.59
CA SER A 384 42.20 36.15 -1.27
C SER A 384 43.29 35.08 -1.25
N ILE A 385 42.97 33.88 -0.73
CA ILE A 385 43.83 32.69 -0.83
C ILE A 385 43.21 31.71 -1.82
N ARG A 386 43.94 31.48 -2.92
CA ARG A 386 43.58 30.55 -4.01
C ARG A 386 43.98 29.12 -3.62
N SER A 387 43.03 28.19 -3.58
CA SER A 387 43.30 26.76 -3.40
C SER A 387 42.89 25.99 -4.66
N GLN A 388 43.86 25.41 -5.36
CA GLN A 388 43.65 24.52 -6.50
C GLN A 388 43.47 23.07 -6.04
N ARG A 389 42.47 22.35 -6.55
CA ARG A 389 42.43 20.87 -6.56
C ARG A 389 41.72 20.34 -7.83
N PRO A 390 41.99 19.09 -8.25
CA PRO A 390 41.90 18.67 -9.65
C PRO A 390 40.54 18.05 -10.04
N PRO A 391 40.24 17.92 -11.35
CA PRO A 391 39.06 17.23 -11.82
C PRO A 391 39.19 15.71 -11.67
N ALA A 392 38.14 15.06 -11.16
CA ALA A 392 37.98 13.61 -11.20
C ALA A 392 37.27 13.20 -12.49
N ARG A 393 37.82 12.20 -13.20
CA ARG A 393 37.15 11.54 -14.33
C ARG A 393 36.00 10.66 -13.81
N SER A 394 34.79 10.84 -14.34
CA SER A 394 33.69 9.88 -14.20
C SER A 394 33.43 9.18 -15.53
N PHE A 395 33.84 7.90 -15.62
CA PHE A 395 33.28 6.99 -16.60
C PHE A 395 31.90 6.54 -16.11
N PHE A 396 30.83 6.82 -16.86
CA PHE A 396 29.65 5.97 -16.88
C PHE A 396 29.06 5.95 -18.29
N ARG A 397 28.94 4.74 -18.84
CA ARG A 397 28.37 4.46 -20.16
C ARG A 397 26.91 4.11 -19.93
N THR A 398 25.98 4.81 -20.56
CA THR A 398 24.56 4.44 -20.55
C THR A 398 24.36 3.13 -21.30
N PRO A 399 23.60 2.15 -20.77
CA PRO A 399 23.06 1.07 -21.57
C PRO A 399 22.02 1.63 -22.54
N SER A 400 21.99 1.07 -23.75
CA SER A 400 20.97 1.33 -24.76
C SER A 400 19.61 0.77 -24.37
N GLU A 401 18.57 1.30 -25.01
CA GLU A 401 17.18 0.83 -24.95
C GLU A 401 17.07 -0.67 -25.28
N PRO A 402 16.17 -1.44 -24.63
CA PRO A 402 15.69 -2.70 -25.17
C PRO A 402 14.59 -2.43 -26.21
N GLU A 403 14.71 -3.10 -27.36
CA GLU A 403 13.76 -3.02 -28.47
C GLU A 403 12.36 -3.52 -28.06
N GLY A 404 11.32 -2.91 -28.63
CA GLY A 404 9.94 -3.26 -28.34
C GLY A 404 9.57 -4.65 -28.89
N PHE A 405 9.26 -5.59 -28.00
CA PHE A 405 8.65 -6.86 -28.37
C PHE A 405 7.16 -6.66 -28.66
N HIS A 406 6.77 -6.75 -29.93
CA HIS A 406 5.37 -6.92 -30.30
C HIS A 406 4.94 -8.34 -29.95
N ILE A 407 3.95 -8.47 -29.07
CA ILE A 407 3.17 -9.70 -28.90
C ILE A 407 1.84 -9.46 -29.61
N GLU A 408 1.57 -10.22 -30.66
CA GLU A 408 0.22 -10.34 -31.22
C GLU A 408 -0.55 -11.32 -30.33
N GLU A 409 -1.54 -10.80 -29.58
CA GLU A 409 -2.51 -11.65 -28.87
C GLU A 409 -3.54 -12.19 -29.87
N GLU A 410 -3.26 -13.36 -30.45
CA GLU A 410 -4.23 -14.12 -31.24
C GLU A 410 -5.12 -14.94 -30.29
N TYR A 411 -6.25 -14.37 -29.88
CA TYR A 411 -7.27 -15.08 -29.09
C TYR A 411 -7.95 -16.15 -29.95
N PRO A 412 -8.01 -17.43 -29.52
CA PRO A 412 -8.86 -18.41 -30.19
C PRO A 412 -10.33 -18.04 -29.96
N HIS A 413 -11.12 -18.09 -31.04
CA HIS A 413 -12.55 -17.77 -30.98
C HIS A 413 -13.31 -18.75 -30.09
N LEU A 414 -13.83 -18.25 -28.97
CA LEU A 414 -14.83 -18.95 -28.15
C LEU A 414 -16.09 -19.28 -29.00
N PRO A 415 -16.65 -20.49 -28.90
CA PRO A 415 -17.93 -20.80 -29.52
C PRO A 415 -19.06 -20.00 -28.86
N ALA A 416 -20.04 -19.59 -29.66
CA ALA A 416 -21.15 -18.78 -29.16
C ALA A 416 -22.04 -19.58 -28.19
N LEU A 417 -22.31 -19.00 -27.02
CA LEU A 417 -23.24 -19.54 -26.04
C LEU A 417 -24.67 -19.65 -26.62
N PRO A 418 -25.44 -20.70 -26.27
CA PRO A 418 -26.87 -20.74 -26.55
C PRO A 418 -27.59 -19.63 -25.76
N ALA A 419 -28.68 -19.10 -26.33
CA ALA A 419 -29.46 -18.05 -25.70
C ALA A 419 -30.14 -18.55 -24.40
N PRO A 420 -30.30 -17.70 -23.37
CA PRO A 420 -30.98 -18.07 -22.15
C PRO A 420 -32.43 -18.44 -22.42
N VAL A 421 -32.85 -19.58 -21.87
CA VAL A 421 -34.25 -19.99 -21.80
C VAL A 421 -34.98 -18.98 -20.89
N PRO A 422 -36.15 -18.45 -21.30
CA PRO A 422 -36.89 -17.54 -20.44
C PRO A 422 -37.40 -18.29 -19.20
N GLU A 423 -37.11 -17.74 -18.02
CA GLU A 423 -37.72 -18.14 -16.76
C GLU A 423 -39.25 -17.97 -16.89
N GLY A 424 -39.98 -19.06 -16.71
CA GLY A 424 -41.44 -19.05 -16.66
C GLY A 424 -41.89 -18.78 -15.23
N ASP A 425 -42.87 -17.88 -15.08
CA ASP A 425 -43.45 -17.55 -13.78
C ASP A 425 -44.06 -18.79 -13.10
N GLU A 426 -43.71 -19.03 -11.84
CA GLU A 426 -44.34 -20.05 -10.99
C GLU A 426 -45.74 -19.56 -10.57
N GLU A 427 -46.79 -20.04 -11.25
CA GLU A 427 -48.18 -19.96 -10.76
C GLU A 427 -48.55 -21.20 -9.93
N GLU A 428 -49.52 -21.01 -9.03
CA GLU A 428 -49.77 -21.82 -7.84
C GLU A 428 -50.33 -23.24 -8.11
N GLU A 429 -50.07 -24.16 -7.17
CA GLU A 429 -50.62 -25.51 -7.13
C GLU A 429 -52.16 -25.52 -7.07
N GLU A 430 -52.83 -26.26 -7.94
CA GLU A 430 -54.14 -26.86 -7.65
C GLU A 430 -54.33 -28.20 -8.40
N GLU A 431 -55.23 -29.03 -7.86
CA GLU A 431 -55.30 -30.49 -8.06
C GLU A 431 -55.84 -30.91 -9.45
N ASP A 432 -55.45 -32.10 -9.95
CA ASP A 432 -56.41 -33.14 -10.35
C ASP A 432 -55.73 -34.49 -10.70
N GLU A 433 -56.39 -35.60 -10.35
CA GLU A 433 -55.99 -36.97 -10.65
C GLU A 433 -56.51 -37.39 -12.05
N GLU A 434 -55.68 -37.97 -12.93
CA GLU A 434 -56.19 -38.79 -14.04
C GLU A 434 -55.22 -39.92 -14.47
N GLU A 435 -55.68 -41.18 -14.41
CA GLU A 435 -55.01 -42.37 -14.94
C GLU A 435 -55.18 -42.45 -16.48
N VAL A 436 -54.10 -42.55 -17.27
CA VAL A 436 -54.12 -43.30 -18.55
C VAL A 436 -52.78 -44.01 -18.85
N ASN A 437 -52.93 -45.25 -19.31
CA ASN A 437 -51.96 -46.28 -19.70
C ASN A 437 -50.80 -45.90 -20.65
N ASP A 438 -49.75 -46.73 -20.56
CA ASP A 438 -48.96 -47.35 -21.64
C ASP A 438 -48.96 -46.72 -23.05
N ASP A 439 -47.75 -46.43 -23.55
CA ASP A 439 -47.34 -46.95 -24.87
C ASP A 439 -45.81 -47.08 -25.02
N ASP A 440 -45.41 -48.05 -25.84
CA ASP A 440 -44.06 -48.64 -25.96
C ASP A 440 -43.18 -47.94 -27.01
N ILE A 441 -42.03 -47.37 -26.62
CA ILE A 441 -40.97 -46.92 -27.55
C ILE A 441 -39.56 -47.23 -27.00
N THR A 442 -38.98 -48.36 -27.42
CA THR A 442 -37.54 -48.63 -27.32
C THR A 442 -36.75 -47.94 -28.45
N PRO A 443 -35.63 -47.25 -28.18
CA PRO A 443 -34.69 -46.81 -29.22
C PRO A 443 -33.71 -47.94 -29.61
N GLU A 444 -33.50 -48.15 -30.92
CA GLU A 444 -32.46 -49.05 -31.43
C GLU A 444 -31.03 -48.51 -31.18
N PRO A 445 -30.02 -49.36 -30.94
CA PRO A 445 -28.62 -48.93 -30.86
C PRO A 445 -28.01 -48.65 -32.26
N PRO A 446 -27.13 -47.65 -32.40
CA PRO A 446 -26.51 -47.31 -33.68
C PRO A 446 -25.49 -48.37 -34.14
N ARG A 447 -25.41 -48.56 -35.47
CA ARG A 447 -24.49 -49.52 -36.11
C ARG A 447 -23.02 -49.11 -35.99
N ILE A 448 -22.20 -50.08 -35.62
CA ILE A 448 -20.75 -50.08 -35.83
C ILE A 448 -20.46 -50.20 -37.33
N PRO A 449 -19.56 -49.38 -37.92
CA PRO A 449 -18.97 -49.68 -39.21
C PRO A 449 -17.78 -50.63 -39.02
N ASN A 450 -17.83 -51.79 -39.70
CA ASN A 450 -16.64 -52.62 -39.87
C ASN A 450 -15.59 -51.81 -40.64
N MET A 451 -14.33 -51.86 -40.21
CA MET A 451 -13.18 -51.48 -41.01
C MET A 451 -12.33 -52.73 -41.22
N GLU A 452 -11.91 -52.94 -42.46
CA GLU A 452 -11.45 -54.23 -42.98
C GLU A 452 -10.02 -54.58 -42.54
N ASP A 453 -9.71 -55.88 -42.59
CA ASP A 453 -8.38 -56.43 -42.35
C ASP A 453 -7.38 -55.94 -43.42
N ASP A 454 -6.18 -55.53 -42.99
CA ASP A 454 -4.98 -55.49 -43.84
C ASP A 454 -3.83 -56.16 -43.06
N ASP A 455 -3.39 -57.30 -43.59
CA ASP A 455 -2.23 -58.09 -43.14
C ASP A 455 -0.89 -57.46 -43.61
N ASP A 456 0.22 -58.13 -43.27
CA ASP A 456 1.59 -57.94 -43.78
C ASP A 456 2.39 -56.71 -43.28
N ASN A 457 3.21 -56.91 -42.23
CA ASN A 457 4.58 -57.42 -42.44
C ASN A 457 5.36 -57.67 -41.13
N ASP A 458 6.14 -58.75 -41.12
CA ASP A 458 7.22 -58.97 -40.15
C ASP A 458 8.36 -57.94 -40.35
N GLU A 459 8.85 -57.31 -39.29
CA GLU A 459 10.27 -56.95 -39.25
C GLU A 459 10.87 -57.04 -37.83
N VAL A 460 11.98 -57.77 -37.73
CA VAL A 460 12.68 -58.09 -36.48
C VAL A 460 13.57 -56.91 -36.08
N MET A 461 13.21 -56.21 -35.00
CA MET A 461 14.09 -55.20 -34.39
C MET A 461 15.02 -55.83 -33.36
N VAL A 462 16.31 -55.84 -33.69
CA VAL A 462 17.43 -56.34 -32.90
C VAL A 462 17.80 -55.36 -31.79
N GLU A 463 18.20 -55.86 -30.61
CA GLU A 463 18.84 -55.06 -29.56
C GLU A 463 20.19 -54.51 -30.06
N GLU A 464 20.32 -53.18 -30.22
CA GLU A 464 21.62 -52.53 -30.37
C GLU A 464 22.03 -51.74 -29.11
N ASP A 465 23.06 -52.24 -28.44
CA ASP A 465 23.76 -51.59 -27.33
C ASP A 465 24.37 -50.24 -27.75
N TYR A 466 23.75 -49.12 -27.36
CA TYR A 466 24.38 -47.80 -27.48
C TYR A 466 25.34 -47.53 -26.32
N ASN A 467 26.60 -47.94 -26.51
CA ASN A 467 27.73 -47.51 -25.69
C ASN A 467 27.86 -45.97 -25.69
N VAL A 468 27.75 -45.35 -24.52
CA VAL A 468 27.98 -43.90 -24.33
C VAL A 468 29.48 -43.63 -24.11
N PRO A 469 30.19 -42.91 -25.01
CA PRO A 469 31.56 -42.48 -24.75
C PRO A 469 31.60 -41.26 -23.81
N PRO A 470 32.70 -41.07 -23.04
CA PRO A 470 32.77 -40.03 -22.01
C PRO A 470 32.87 -38.61 -22.59
N VAL A 471 32.17 -37.67 -21.97
CA VAL A 471 32.21 -36.23 -22.27
C VAL A 471 33.56 -35.65 -21.86
N PRO A 472 34.30 -34.97 -22.76
CA PRO A 472 35.53 -34.29 -22.40
C PRO A 472 35.28 -32.90 -21.79
N GLU A 473 36.03 -32.65 -20.73
CA GLU A 473 36.24 -31.39 -20.02
C GLU A 473 36.52 -30.22 -20.98
N LYS A 474 35.88 -29.06 -20.76
CA LYS A 474 36.12 -27.82 -21.53
C LYS A 474 36.88 -26.81 -20.68
N ASP A 475 38.18 -26.73 -20.92
CA ASP A 475 39.06 -25.68 -20.40
C ASP A 475 38.69 -24.30 -20.96
N GLU A 476 38.80 -23.28 -20.11
CA GLU A 476 38.91 -21.88 -20.53
C GLU A 476 40.29 -21.63 -21.17
N ARG A 477 40.35 -21.05 -22.38
CA ARG A 477 41.27 -19.93 -22.73
C ARG A 477 41.24 -19.51 -24.19
N LEU A 478 41.68 -18.26 -24.38
CA LEU A 478 42.26 -17.65 -25.59
C LEU A 478 41.33 -17.45 -26.79
N ASN A 479 41.02 -16.17 -27.03
CA ASN A 479 40.91 -15.64 -28.38
C ASN A 479 41.83 -14.41 -28.49
N GLN A 480 43.01 -14.62 -29.08
CA GLN A 480 44.06 -13.63 -29.28
C GLN A 480 44.58 -13.74 -30.73
N ASP A 481 44.94 -12.61 -31.32
CA ASP A 481 45.50 -12.43 -32.67
C ASP A 481 44.65 -12.79 -33.90
N ARG A 482 44.13 -11.73 -34.57
CA ARG A 482 44.10 -11.69 -36.05
C ARG A 482 45.11 -10.67 -36.56
N ARG A 483 46.09 -11.18 -37.32
CA ARG A 483 47.27 -10.53 -37.90
C ARG A 483 46.89 -9.54 -39.03
N GLN A 484 47.56 -8.37 -39.18
CA GLN A 484 48.73 -8.10 -40.07
C GLN A 484 48.32 -8.11 -41.57
N TRP A 485 48.61 -7.12 -42.44
CA TRP A 485 49.92 -6.74 -43.00
C TRP A 485 49.91 -5.38 -43.75
N HIS A 486 50.97 -4.55 -43.56
CA HIS A 486 51.61 -3.53 -44.46
C HIS A 486 50.78 -2.41 -45.17
N SER A 487 51.33 -1.24 -45.57
CA SER A 487 52.71 -0.92 -46.01
C SER A 487 53.19 0.55 -45.87
N GLN A 488 54.48 0.71 -45.54
CA GLN A 488 55.49 1.74 -45.91
C GLN A 488 55.38 3.25 -45.54
N PRO A 489 56.53 3.93 -45.29
CA PRO A 489 56.65 5.37 -45.04
C PRO A 489 57.36 6.15 -46.18
N THR A 490 57.09 7.46 -46.29
CA THR A 490 57.96 8.43 -47.00
C THR A 490 58.00 9.79 -46.29
N THR A 491 59.18 10.40 -46.31
CA THR A 491 59.48 11.76 -45.81
C THR A 491 59.35 12.81 -46.91
N SER A 492 58.86 14.00 -46.57
CA SER A 492 59.37 15.27 -47.12
C SER A 492 58.81 16.46 -46.34
N ASP A 493 59.66 17.46 -46.10
CA ASP A 493 59.28 18.79 -45.64
C ASP A 493 58.45 19.52 -46.70
N GLU A 494 57.60 20.48 -46.30
CA GLU A 494 57.58 21.83 -46.89
C GLU A 494 56.71 22.78 -46.04
N ASP A 495 57.11 24.06 -46.00
CA ASP A 495 56.42 25.13 -45.29
C ASP A 495 55.04 25.43 -45.90
N ASN A 496 54.11 25.96 -45.09
CA ASN A 496 53.40 27.20 -45.44
C ASN A 496 52.74 27.84 -44.22
N ASN A 497 52.80 29.17 -44.19
CA ASN A 497 52.12 30.03 -43.21
C ASN A 497 50.66 30.31 -43.63
N ASP A 498 50.01 31.07 -42.74
CA ASP A 498 49.00 32.10 -43.00
C ASP A 498 47.50 31.74 -42.89
N MET A 499 46.81 32.64 -42.18
CA MET A 499 45.35 32.86 -42.10
C MET A 499 44.49 31.77 -41.44
N GLU A 500 44.34 31.89 -40.11
CA GLU A 500 43.04 31.75 -39.45
C GLU A 500 42.62 33.13 -38.92
N GLU A 501 41.80 33.84 -39.70
CA GLU A 501 41.06 35.03 -39.26
C GLU A 501 39.69 34.62 -38.69
N GLU A 502 39.33 35.23 -37.55
CA GLU A 502 37.97 35.60 -37.12
C GLU A 502 36.80 34.62 -37.39
N GLU A 503 36.51 33.71 -36.44
CA GLU A 503 35.11 33.27 -36.19
C GLU A 503 34.83 32.80 -34.74
N GLU A 504 35.33 33.52 -33.73
CA GLU A 504 34.84 33.43 -32.34
C GLU A 504 33.79 34.54 -32.08
N ASP A 505 32.49 34.21 -31.98
CA ASP A 505 31.51 34.92 -31.10
C ASP A 505 30.04 34.40 -31.15
N SER A 506 29.68 33.34 -31.90
CA SER A 506 28.27 32.94 -32.07
C SER A 506 27.74 31.84 -31.12
N ASP A 507 28.57 30.91 -30.64
CA ASP A 507 28.09 29.73 -29.89
C ASP A 507 27.78 29.97 -28.40
N TYR A 508 28.34 31.03 -27.79
CA TYR A 508 28.11 31.32 -26.35
C TYR A 508 26.66 31.69 -26.00
N ALA A 509 25.84 32.07 -26.99
CA ALA A 509 24.44 32.42 -26.77
C ALA A 509 23.53 31.19 -26.61
N ASN A 510 23.89 30.04 -27.19
CA ASN A 510 23.02 28.86 -27.23
C ASN A 510 23.27 27.90 -26.04
N GLN A 511 24.47 27.89 -25.50
CA GLN A 511 24.85 26.99 -24.40
C GLN A 511 24.27 27.41 -23.03
N GLN A 512 23.80 28.66 -22.88
CA GLN A 512 23.21 29.17 -21.64
C GLN A 512 21.75 28.68 -21.41
N ASP A 513 21.04 28.30 -22.47
CA ASP A 513 19.66 27.81 -22.39
C ASP A 513 19.56 26.29 -22.13
N GLU A 514 20.60 25.50 -22.44
CA GLU A 514 20.63 24.05 -22.13
C GLU A 514 21.00 23.77 -20.66
N ASP A 515 22.00 24.47 -20.11
CA ASP A 515 22.35 24.39 -18.67
C ASP A 515 21.15 24.81 -17.78
N SER A 516 20.31 25.72 -18.28
CA SER A 516 19.09 26.17 -17.61
C SER A 516 18.03 25.06 -17.44
N ARG A 517 18.03 24.01 -18.26
CA ARG A 517 17.08 22.89 -18.16
C ARG A 517 17.53 21.83 -17.15
N CYS A 518 18.82 21.50 -17.12
CA CYS A 518 19.40 20.65 -16.07
C CYS A 518 19.23 21.26 -14.68
N HIS A 519 19.19 22.59 -14.59
CA HIS A 519 18.92 23.29 -13.34
C HIS A 519 17.53 23.04 -12.74
N ILE A 520 16.45 22.83 -13.51
CA ILE A 520 15.09 22.79 -12.91
C ILE A 520 14.83 21.52 -12.09
N VAL A 521 15.17 20.35 -12.63
CA VAL A 521 15.00 19.07 -11.89
C VAL A 521 15.98 19.02 -10.71
N ASN A 522 17.21 19.51 -10.92
CA ASN A 522 18.22 19.53 -9.87
C ASN A 522 17.94 20.60 -8.80
N GLU A 523 17.34 21.74 -9.14
CA GLU A 523 16.86 22.75 -8.20
C GLU A 523 15.69 22.20 -7.39
N ILE A 524 14.72 21.48 -7.99
CA ILE A 524 13.65 20.83 -7.23
C ILE A 524 14.23 19.78 -6.27
N CYS A 525 15.07 18.86 -6.73
CA CYS A 525 15.70 17.85 -5.86
C CYS A 525 16.61 18.46 -4.79
N CYS A 526 17.42 19.46 -5.13
CA CYS A 526 18.30 20.15 -4.16
C CYS A 526 17.54 21.08 -3.22
N ASP A 527 16.46 21.77 -3.62
CA ASP A 527 15.63 22.56 -2.69
C ASP A 527 14.77 21.66 -1.79
N LEU A 528 14.37 20.48 -2.26
CA LEU A 528 13.71 19.47 -1.43
C LEU A 528 14.69 18.87 -0.40
N ALA A 529 15.85 18.38 -0.84
CA ALA A 529 16.80 17.65 0.01
C ALA A 529 17.67 18.57 0.88
N CYS A 530 18.15 19.68 0.33
CA CYS A 530 19.10 20.59 0.98
C CYS A 530 18.48 21.96 1.31
N GLY A 531 17.70 22.53 0.38
CA GLY A 531 17.18 23.90 0.43
C GLY A 531 18.24 24.94 0.09
N ALA A 532 17.88 26.05 -0.56
CA ALA A 532 18.79 27.16 -0.88
C ALA A 532 19.48 27.80 0.36
N SER A 533 19.04 27.48 1.59
CA SER A 533 19.69 27.85 2.85
C SER A 533 20.61 26.75 3.44
N ALA A 534 20.92 25.69 2.68
CA ALA A 534 21.70 24.54 3.16
C ALA A 534 23.08 24.90 3.72
N GLN A 535 23.74 25.93 3.20
CA GLN A 535 25.08 26.31 3.63
C GLN A 535 25.12 26.81 5.09
N THR A 536 24.04 27.36 5.63
CA THR A 536 23.99 27.93 6.99
C THR A 536 23.33 27.02 8.04
N ARG A 537 22.72 25.90 7.63
CA ARG A 537 22.06 24.97 8.56
C ARG A 537 23.07 24.02 9.23
N SER A 538 22.87 23.79 10.53
CA SER A 538 23.66 22.84 11.31
C SER A 538 23.52 21.41 10.76
N GLY A 539 24.56 20.57 10.99
CA GLY A 539 24.55 19.17 10.53
C GLY A 539 23.32 18.40 11.01
N ALA A 540 22.94 18.57 12.29
CA ALA A 540 21.75 17.94 12.87
C ALA A 540 20.44 18.30 12.12
N ALA A 541 20.27 19.54 11.66
CA ALA A 541 19.10 19.93 10.88
C ALA A 541 19.10 19.30 9.48
N LYS A 542 20.27 19.08 8.87
CA LYS A 542 20.39 18.35 7.59
C LYS A 542 20.05 16.87 7.77
N THR A 543 20.61 16.23 8.80
CA THR A 543 20.30 14.84 9.17
C THR A 543 18.80 14.66 9.44
N TYR A 544 18.18 15.53 10.24
CA TYR A 544 16.74 15.47 10.50
C TYR A 544 15.90 15.56 9.21
N ASN A 545 16.21 16.50 8.31
CA ASN A 545 15.48 16.63 7.04
C ASN A 545 15.68 15.39 6.16
N CYS A 546 16.91 14.86 6.05
CA CYS A 546 17.22 13.66 5.29
C CYS A 546 16.48 12.42 5.84
N CYS A 547 16.55 12.18 7.16
CA CYS A 547 15.82 11.09 7.81
C CYS A 547 14.30 11.24 7.65
N SER A 548 13.76 12.47 7.80
CA SER A 548 12.33 12.71 7.59
C SER A 548 11.92 12.43 6.14
N TRP A 549 12.70 12.85 5.14
CA TRP A 549 12.45 12.53 3.74
C TRP A 549 12.51 11.03 3.47
N LEU A 550 13.51 10.33 3.97
CA LEU A 550 13.63 8.88 3.84
C LEU A 550 12.39 8.16 4.42
N LEU A 551 11.94 8.56 5.61
CA LEU A 551 10.72 8.04 6.24
C LEU A 551 9.47 8.33 5.40
N TRP A 552 9.32 9.54 4.87
CA TRP A 552 8.19 9.89 3.98
C TRP A 552 8.21 9.11 2.67
N SER A 553 9.38 8.88 2.07
CA SER A 553 9.52 8.08 0.85
C SER A 553 9.21 6.60 1.12
N ILE A 554 9.69 6.03 2.22
CA ILE A 554 9.35 4.66 2.64
C ILE A 554 7.83 4.54 2.86
N PHE A 555 7.22 5.51 3.55
CA PHE A 555 5.78 5.52 3.79
C PHE A 555 4.97 5.65 2.49
N PHE A 556 5.41 6.49 1.55
CA PHE A 556 4.82 6.63 0.22
C PHE A 556 4.88 5.31 -0.56
N CYS A 557 6.06 4.69 -0.63
CA CYS A 557 6.24 3.40 -1.31
C CYS A 557 5.39 2.30 -0.67
N ALA A 558 5.30 2.24 0.66
CA ALA A 558 4.44 1.28 1.37
C ALA A 558 2.95 1.49 1.07
N SER A 559 2.48 2.75 1.03
CA SER A 559 1.09 3.07 0.70
C SER A 559 0.75 2.74 -0.77
N MET A 560 1.66 3.04 -1.70
CA MET A 560 1.50 2.69 -3.12
C MET A 560 1.54 1.17 -3.33
N PHE A 561 2.44 0.46 -2.66
CA PHE A 561 2.49 -1.01 -2.68
C PHE A 561 1.20 -1.62 -2.16
N PHE A 562 0.67 -1.12 -1.02
CA PHE A 562 -0.62 -1.56 -0.49
C PHE A 562 -1.75 -1.36 -1.51
N ILE A 563 -1.85 -0.18 -2.14
CA ILE A 563 -2.86 0.11 -3.16
C ILE A 563 -2.75 -0.84 -4.37
N ILE A 564 -1.52 -1.10 -4.85
CA ILE A 564 -1.27 -2.02 -5.97
C ILE A 564 -1.71 -3.45 -5.60
N VAL A 565 -1.36 -3.93 -4.39
CA VAL A 565 -1.79 -5.25 -3.91
C VAL A 565 -3.32 -5.33 -3.82
N MET A 566 -3.98 -4.31 -3.28
CA MET A 566 -5.45 -4.29 -3.16
C MET A 566 -6.13 -4.33 -4.53
N VAL A 567 -5.74 -3.45 -5.45
CA VAL A 567 -6.28 -3.42 -6.82
C VAL A 567 -6.00 -4.74 -7.56
N GLY A 568 -4.78 -5.27 -7.47
CA GLY A 568 -4.40 -6.54 -8.09
C GLY A 568 -5.19 -7.72 -7.52
N SER A 569 -5.45 -7.73 -6.21
CA SER A 569 -6.23 -8.79 -5.56
C SER A 569 -7.68 -8.78 -6.01
N GLN A 570 -8.30 -7.59 -6.10
CA GLN A 570 -9.69 -7.42 -6.54
C GLN A 570 -9.87 -7.82 -8.00
N TYR A 571 -8.91 -7.48 -8.87
CA TYR A 571 -8.91 -7.93 -10.26
C TYR A 571 -8.84 -9.45 -10.37
N GLN A 572 -7.95 -10.10 -9.60
CA GLN A 572 -7.88 -11.56 -9.54
C GLN A 572 -9.16 -12.17 -8.96
N GLU A 573 -9.76 -11.59 -7.92
CA GLU A 573 -11.01 -12.08 -7.33
C GLU A 573 -12.18 -12.05 -8.31
N SER A 574 -12.26 -11.04 -9.18
CA SER A 574 -13.27 -11.01 -10.25
C SER A 574 -13.10 -12.20 -11.18
N ILE A 575 -11.88 -12.43 -11.68
CA ILE A 575 -11.56 -13.56 -12.57
C ILE A 575 -11.88 -14.90 -11.89
N VAL A 576 -11.49 -15.07 -10.62
CA VAL A 576 -11.79 -16.29 -9.85
C VAL A 576 -13.29 -16.47 -9.66
N ARG A 577 -14.08 -15.43 -9.35
CA ARG A 577 -15.54 -15.53 -9.24
C ARG A 577 -16.19 -15.96 -10.55
N ASP A 578 -15.69 -15.45 -11.67
CA ASP A 578 -16.20 -15.81 -13.00
C ASP A 578 -15.79 -17.23 -13.44
N THR A 579 -14.68 -17.75 -12.91
CA THR A 579 -14.05 -19.02 -13.36
C THR A 579 -14.35 -20.20 -12.43
N LEU A 580 -14.51 -19.96 -11.12
CA LEU A 580 -14.70 -20.98 -10.10
C LEU A 580 -15.91 -21.90 -10.36
N PRO A 581 -17.11 -21.43 -10.76
CA PRO A 581 -18.23 -22.33 -11.03
C PRO A 581 -17.95 -23.33 -12.16
N TYR A 582 -17.19 -22.93 -13.17
CA TYR A 582 -16.78 -23.81 -14.28
C TYR A 582 -15.69 -24.79 -13.84
N ALA A 583 -14.76 -24.37 -12.98
CA ALA A 583 -13.80 -25.27 -12.35
C ALA A 583 -14.51 -26.31 -11.45
N GLU A 584 -15.48 -25.91 -10.64
CA GLU A 584 -16.29 -26.81 -9.83
C GLU A 584 -17.08 -27.81 -10.70
N GLU A 585 -17.65 -27.34 -11.82
CA GLU A 585 -18.34 -28.21 -12.79
C GLU A 585 -17.40 -29.30 -13.33
N ILE A 586 -16.21 -28.92 -13.82
CA ILE A 586 -15.21 -29.86 -14.34
C ILE A 586 -14.72 -30.84 -13.26
N LEU A 587 -14.35 -30.32 -12.10
CA LEU A 587 -13.64 -31.09 -11.07
C LEU A 587 -14.55 -32.04 -10.27
N TYR A 588 -15.82 -31.67 -10.08
CA TYR A 588 -16.71 -32.35 -9.13
C TYR A 588 -17.91 -33.06 -9.72
N THR A 589 -18.47 -32.64 -10.87
CA THR A 589 -19.65 -33.33 -11.44
C THR A 589 -19.39 -34.80 -11.76
N THR A 590 -18.17 -35.11 -12.18
CA THR A 590 -17.73 -36.47 -12.55
C THR A 590 -16.90 -37.17 -11.48
N ILE A 591 -16.68 -36.57 -10.29
CA ILE A 591 -15.76 -37.14 -9.29
C ILE A 591 -16.13 -38.58 -8.94
N ASN A 592 -17.43 -38.83 -8.71
CA ASN A 592 -17.95 -40.13 -8.28
C ASN A 592 -18.30 -41.10 -9.41
N THR A 593 -18.19 -40.69 -10.69
CA THR A 593 -18.67 -41.48 -11.85
C THR A 593 -17.63 -41.68 -12.95
N GLY A 594 -16.61 -40.81 -13.00
CA GLY A 594 -15.50 -40.91 -13.95
C GLY A 594 -14.45 -41.96 -13.54
N PRO A 595 -13.25 -41.91 -14.16
CA PRO A 595 -12.19 -42.87 -13.92
C PRO A 595 -11.84 -43.03 -12.45
N GLN A 596 -11.47 -44.23 -12.03
CA GLN A 596 -11.15 -44.56 -10.64
C GLN A 596 -9.79 -45.24 -10.55
N CYS A 597 -8.99 -44.89 -9.55
CA CYS A 597 -7.74 -45.56 -9.26
C CYS A 597 -7.98 -46.59 -8.17
N ALA A 598 -7.76 -47.87 -8.47
CA ALA A 598 -8.11 -48.98 -7.59
C ALA A 598 -6.98 -50.02 -7.56
N PHE A 599 -7.00 -50.88 -6.54
CA PHE A 599 -6.04 -51.97 -6.37
C PHE A 599 -6.74 -53.29 -6.05
N TYR A 600 -6.09 -54.42 -6.30
CA TYR A 600 -6.68 -55.72 -6.04
C TYR A 600 -6.35 -56.18 -4.62
N ASN A 601 -7.39 -56.27 -3.77
CA ASN A 601 -7.21 -56.56 -2.35
C ASN A 601 -7.14 -58.07 -2.03
N GLU A 602 -7.71 -58.93 -2.87
CA GLU A 602 -7.66 -60.38 -2.63
C GLU A 602 -6.29 -60.99 -3.00
N PRO A 603 -5.76 -61.95 -2.20
CA PRO A 603 -4.49 -62.62 -2.48
C PRO A 603 -4.66 -63.77 -3.50
N VAL A 604 -5.26 -63.49 -4.67
CA VAL A 604 -5.43 -64.48 -5.75
C VAL A 604 -4.17 -64.49 -6.62
N GLY A 605 -3.38 -65.57 -6.54
CA GLY A 605 -2.19 -65.79 -7.35
C GLY A 605 -0.93 -65.01 -6.93
N ILE A 606 -1.07 -63.89 -6.22
CA ILE A 606 0.07 -63.16 -5.64
C ILE A 606 0.54 -63.88 -4.37
N ASN A 607 1.87 -64.04 -4.23
CA ASN A 607 2.48 -64.66 -3.07
C ASN A 607 2.03 -63.94 -1.78
N ARG A 608 1.36 -64.66 -0.86
CA ARG A 608 0.82 -64.12 0.40
C ARG A 608 1.88 -63.46 1.28
N ASN A 609 3.15 -63.80 1.06
CA ASN A 609 4.30 -63.25 1.77
C ASN A 609 4.70 -61.83 1.31
N ARG A 610 4.04 -61.24 0.29
CA ARG A 610 4.24 -59.83 -0.06
C ARG A 610 3.57 -58.91 0.94
N THR A 611 4.24 -57.84 1.34
CA THR A 611 3.70 -56.83 2.26
C THR A 611 2.47 -56.14 1.64
N ARG A 612 1.60 -55.54 2.48
CA ARG A 612 0.40 -54.82 1.98
C ARG A 612 0.78 -53.76 0.93
N ARG A 613 1.87 -53.03 1.17
CA ARG A 613 2.49 -52.07 0.24
C ARG A 613 2.80 -52.70 -1.12
N GLU A 614 3.54 -53.80 -1.15
CA GLU A 614 3.93 -54.46 -2.39
C GLU A 614 2.74 -55.03 -3.17
N ARG A 615 1.64 -55.38 -2.49
CA ARG A 615 0.39 -55.79 -3.15
C ARG A 615 -0.29 -54.60 -3.82
N VAL A 616 -0.37 -53.44 -3.16
CA VAL A 616 -0.96 -52.23 -3.75
C VAL A 616 -0.09 -51.69 -4.89
N GLU A 617 1.21 -51.46 -4.67
CA GLU A 617 2.12 -50.96 -5.72
C GLU A 617 2.20 -51.89 -6.95
N ALA A 618 1.90 -53.19 -6.83
CA ALA A 618 1.92 -54.15 -7.94
C ALA A 618 0.55 -54.42 -8.61
N THR A 619 -0.57 -53.97 -8.03
CA THR A 619 -1.93 -54.20 -8.57
C THR A 619 -2.71 -52.92 -8.83
N GLN A 620 -2.15 -51.76 -8.50
CA GLN A 620 -2.77 -50.47 -8.76
C GLN A 620 -3.00 -50.22 -10.26
N THR A 621 -4.23 -49.92 -10.65
CA THR A 621 -4.60 -49.58 -12.04
C THR A 621 -5.80 -48.63 -12.10
N THR A 622 -5.92 -47.94 -13.22
CA THR A 622 -7.09 -47.11 -13.55
C THR A 622 -8.20 -47.96 -14.16
N PHE A 623 -9.44 -47.70 -13.74
CA PHE A 623 -10.69 -48.14 -14.38
C PHE A 623 -11.45 -46.94 -14.93
N ALA A 624 -12.33 -47.15 -15.91
CA ALA A 624 -13.13 -46.10 -16.51
C ALA A 624 -14.29 -45.61 -15.61
N SER A 625 -14.81 -46.47 -14.74
CA SER A 625 -15.89 -46.15 -13.78
C SER A 625 -15.74 -46.98 -12.48
N PRO A 626 -16.42 -46.61 -11.38
CA PRO A 626 -16.42 -47.40 -10.14
C PRO A 626 -17.06 -48.79 -10.31
N GLU A 627 -18.08 -48.92 -11.16
CA GLU A 627 -18.72 -50.21 -11.47
C GLU A 627 -17.74 -51.19 -12.11
N GLU A 628 -16.89 -50.71 -13.02
CA GLU A 628 -15.87 -51.55 -13.67
C GLU A 628 -14.82 -52.04 -12.65
N ALA A 629 -14.36 -51.17 -11.75
CA ALA A 629 -13.45 -51.54 -10.66
C ALA A 629 -14.08 -52.60 -9.73
N HIS A 630 -15.36 -52.42 -9.35
CA HIS A 630 -16.07 -53.37 -8.50
C HIS A 630 -16.32 -54.71 -9.20
N LEU A 631 -16.68 -54.71 -10.48
CA LEU A 631 -16.87 -55.93 -11.28
C LEU A 631 -15.56 -56.71 -11.47
N ALA A 632 -14.42 -56.02 -11.53
CA ALA A 632 -13.10 -56.63 -11.53
C ALA A 632 -12.64 -57.13 -10.15
N GLY A 633 -13.37 -56.84 -9.07
CA GLY A 633 -13.01 -57.19 -7.69
C GLY A 633 -11.92 -56.29 -7.07
N TYR A 634 -11.75 -55.07 -7.59
CA TYR A 634 -10.79 -54.09 -7.09
C TYR A 634 -11.42 -53.19 -6.02
N THR A 635 -10.60 -52.71 -5.11
CA THR A 635 -10.96 -51.75 -4.06
C THR A 635 -10.49 -50.36 -4.48
N ILE A 636 -11.39 -49.38 -4.50
CA ILE A 636 -11.09 -48.01 -4.95
C ILE A 636 -10.23 -47.30 -3.91
N LEU A 637 -9.05 -46.81 -4.35
CA LEU A 637 -8.13 -45.98 -3.57
C LEU A 637 -8.57 -44.52 -3.59
N HIS A 638 -8.86 -43.98 -4.78
CA HIS A 638 -9.29 -42.59 -4.95
C HIS A 638 -10.03 -42.39 -6.27
N CYS A 639 -10.90 -41.39 -6.31
CA CYS A 639 -11.54 -40.93 -7.53
C CYS A 639 -10.52 -40.30 -8.48
N GLY A 640 -10.63 -40.56 -9.79
CA GLY A 640 -9.67 -40.14 -10.82
C GLY A 640 -8.70 -41.25 -11.22
N ALA A 641 -8.08 -41.09 -12.40
CA ALA A 641 -7.06 -42.02 -12.88
C ALA A 641 -5.83 -42.07 -11.96
N CYS A 642 -5.16 -43.21 -11.90
CA CYS A 642 -3.86 -43.32 -11.24
C CYS A 642 -2.83 -42.46 -11.99
N SER A 643 -2.15 -41.55 -11.28
CA SER A 643 -1.17 -40.62 -11.85
C SER A 643 0.02 -40.42 -10.89
N LYS A 644 0.78 -39.32 -11.03
CA LYS A 644 2.12 -39.18 -10.44
C LYS A 644 2.14 -39.25 -8.90
N CYS A 645 1.07 -38.83 -8.21
CA CYS A 645 0.92 -38.92 -6.75
C CYS A 645 0.18 -40.18 -6.26
N SER A 646 -0.29 -41.05 -7.16
CA SER A 646 -1.11 -42.21 -6.77
C SER A 646 -0.32 -43.37 -6.14
N ASN A 647 1.01 -43.38 -6.20
CA ASN A 647 1.79 -44.49 -5.63
C ASN A 647 1.69 -44.54 -4.09
N TRP A 648 1.83 -45.73 -3.50
CA TRP A 648 1.61 -45.99 -2.07
C TRP A 648 2.33 -45.03 -1.10
N HIS A 649 3.56 -44.61 -1.45
CA HIS A 649 4.34 -43.68 -0.63
C HIS A 649 3.71 -42.29 -0.60
N ASP A 650 3.35 -41.75 -1.77
CA ASP A 650 2.77 -40.41 -1.86
C ASP A 650 1.31 -40.38 -1.33
N LEU A 651 0.52 -41.46 -1.52
CA LEU A 651 -0.80 -41.62 -0.86
C LEU A 651 -0.70 -41.58 0.67
N ARG A 652 0.28 -42.28 1.25
CA ARG A 652 0.53 -42.26 2.71
C ARG A 652 0.89 -40.86 3.19
N LEU A 653 1.65 -40.10 2.39
CA LEU A 653 2.02 -38.73 2.72
C LEU A 653 0.83 -37.76 2.63
N GLU A 654 -0.02 -37.84 1.60
CA GLU A 654 -1.26 -37.05 1.53
C GLU A 654 -2.16 -37.27 2.76
N TYR A 655 -2.27 -38.52 3.24
CA TYR A 655 -2.98 -38.83 4.49
C TYR A 655 -2.26 -38.31 5.74
N ALA A 656 -0.98 -38.65 5.93
CA ALA A 656 -0.23 -38.30 7.13
C ALA A 656 -0.06 -36.78 7.29
N THR A 657 0.14 -36.06 6.19
CA THR A 657 0.37 -34.61 6.18
C THR A 657 -0.90 -33.77 6.04
N ARG A 658 -2.10 -34.37 6.07
CA ARG A 658 -3.38 -33.69 5.77
C ARG A 658 -3.67 -32.39 6.55
N ASN A 659 -3.08 -32.23 7.73
CA ASN A 659 -3.25 -31.07 8.62
C ASN A 659 -2.13 -30.01 8.52
N ILE A 660 -1.11 -30.25 7.69
CA ILE A 660 0.15 -29.48 7.66
C ILE A 660 0.68 -29.24 6.24
N LEU A 661 0.20 -29.99 5.25
CA LEU A 661 0.62 -29.89 3.86
C LEU A 661 0.36 -28.50 3.27
N GLY A 662 -0.77 -27.87 3.62
CA GLY A 662 -1.08 -26.48 3.23
C GLY A 662 -0.04 -25.48 3.76
N PRO A 663 0.23 -25.41 5.08
CA PRO A 663 1.33 -24.63 5.64
C PRO A 663 2.72 -24.91 5.03
N VAL A 664 3.03 -26.17 4.70
CA VAL A 664 4.30 -26.56 4.06
C VAL A 664 4.39 -26.07 2.62
N ALA A 665 3.37 -26.33 1.80
CA ALA A 665 3.25 -25.81 0.43
C ALA A 665 3.40 -24.29 0.43
N LEU A 666 2.75 -23.61 1.37
CA LEU A 666 2.85 -22.17 1.55
C LEU A 666 4.26 -21.68 1.93
N GLU A 667 5.01 -22.42 2.74
CA GLU A 667 6.41 -22.13 3.05
C GLU A 667 7.28 -22.22 1.78
N CYS A 668 7.05 -23.23 0.94
CA CYS A 668 7.77 -23.41 -0.32
C CYS A 668 7.39 -22.36 -1.37
N ALA A 669 6.10 -22.05 -1.53
CA ALA A 669 5.63 -20.98 -2.41
C ALA A 669 6.25 -19.61 -2.03
N LYS A 670 6.42 -19.30 -0.74
CA LYS A 670 7.11 -18.07 -0.30
C LYS A 670 8.55 -17.96 -0.83
N LYS A 671 9.28 -19.08 -1.00
CA LYS A 671 10.66 -19.05 -1.53
C LYS A 671 10.72 -18.53 -2.99
N THR A 672 9.64 -18.64 -3.77
CA THR A 672 9.62 -18.18 -5.16
C THR A 672 9.20 -16.71 -5.34
N LEU A 673 8.58 -16.09 -4.33
CA LEU A 673 8.23 -14.66 -4.34
C LEU A 673 9.48 -13.76 -4.40
N GLY A 674 10.60 -14.22 -3.84
CA GLY A 674 11.90 -13.53 -3.87
C GLY A 674 12.71 -13.73 -5.16
N GLY A 675 12.10 -14.28 -6.22
CA GLY A 675 12.80 -14.60 -7.48
C GLY A 675 13.35 -16.03 -7.57
N GLY A 676 12.99 -16.92 -6.63
CA GLY A 676 13.22 -18.36 -6.79
C GLY A 676 12.44 -18.93 -7.98
N GLY A 677 13.11 -19.72 -8.82
CA GLY A 677 12.51 -20.45 -9.93
C GLY A 677 12.01 -21.86 -9.56
N PHE A 678 11.39 -22.54 -10.51
CA PHE A 678 10.78 -23.87 -10.36
C PHE A 678 11.65 -24.89 -9.61
N GLN A 679 12.96 -24.97 -9.90
CA GLN A 679 13.84 -25.95 -9.25
C GLN A 679 13.94 -25.75 -7.72
N VAL A 680 13.95 -24.50 -7.24
CA VAL A 680 14.01 -24.17 -5.80
C VAL A 680 12.68 -24.50 -5.10
N LEU A 681 11.57 -24.40 -5.84
CA LEU A 681 10.23 -24.78 -5.40
C LEU A 681 10.13 -26.30 -5.27
N LEU A 682 10.50 -27.03 -6.32
CA LEU A 682 10.53 -28.50 -6.36
C LEU A 682 11.41 -29.09 -5.25
N GLU A 683 12.63 -28.59 -5.10
CA GLU A 683 13.55 -29.01 -4.03
C GLU A 683 12.95 -28.77 -2.64
N CYS A 684 12.27 -27.63 -2.43
CA CYS A 684 11.59 -27.36 -1.16
C CYS A 684 10.43 -28.33 -0.90
N VAL A 685 9.59 -28.61 -1.90
CA VAL A 685 8.48 -29.57 -1.75
C VAL A 685 9.04 -30.95 -1.40
N MET A 686 10.02 -31.45 -2.16
CA MET A 686 10.68 -32.73 -1.89
C MET A 686 11.31 -32.79 -0.49
N GLU A 687 12.03 -31.73 -0.07
CA GLU A 687 12.67 -31.65 1.25
C GLU A 687 11.65 -31.66 2.39
N LYS A 688 10.51 -30.97 2.24
CA LYS A 688 9.56 -30.72 3.33
C LYS A 688 8.41 -31.72 3.41
N THR A 689 7.97 -32.30 2.30
CA THR A 689 6.88 -33.30 2.29
C THR A 689 7.40 -34.72 2.18
N THR A 690 8.64 -34.93 1.72
CA THR A 690 9.22 -36.23 1.33
C THR A 690 8.50 -36.94 0.17
N PHE A 691 7.69 -36.22 -0.61
CA PHE A 691 7.10 -36.74 -1.85
C PHE A 691 8.16 -37.22 -2.83
N ARG A 692 7.85 -38.28 -3.58
CA ARG A 692 8.69 -38.69 -4.72
C ARG A 692 8.68 -37.59 -5.78
N LYS A 693 9.78 -37.45 -6.52
CA LYS A 693 9.99 -36.39 -7.52
C LYS A 693 8.80 -36.17 -8.47
N PRO A 694 8.14 -37.21 -9.05
CA PRO A 694 7.00 -37.00 -9.95
C PRO A 694 5.79 -36.32 -9.29
N CYS A 695 5.50 -36.65 -8.02
CA CYS A 695 4.42 -36.02 -7.27
C CYS A 695 4.79 -34.60 -6.81
N ALA A 696 6.03 -34.42 -6.34
CA ALA A 696 6.56 -33.10 -5.99
C ALA A 696 6.61 -32.14 -7.20
N GLU A 697 6.80 -32.66 -8.42
CA GLU A 697 6.71 -31.89 -9.67
C GLU A 697 5.28 -31.37 -9.91
N CYS A 698 4.23 -32.17 -9.69
CA CYS A 698 2.85 -31.68 -9.79
C CYS A 698 2.57 -30.54 -8.80
N TRP A 699 2.95 -30.73 -7.53
CA TRP A 699 2.81 -29.71 -6.49
C TRP A 699 3.63 -28.44 -6.79
N ALA A 700 4.81 -28.57 -7.41
CA ALA A 700 5.61 -27.43 -7.83
C ALA A 700 5.02 -26.69 -9.04
N VAL A 701 4.43 -27.41 -10.01
CA VAL A 701 3.71 -26.82 -11.16
C VAL A 701 2.49 -26.06 -10.68
N ASP A 702 1.70 -26.65 -9.77
CA ASP A 702 0.55 -26.00 -9.16
C ASP A 702 0.94 -24.70 -8.42
N MET A 703 1.95 -24.76 -7.56
CA MET A 703 2.43 -23.57 -6.85
C MET A 703 3.01 -22.50 -7.80
N GLU A 704 3.55 -22.88 -8.97
CA GLU A 704 3.97 -21.93 -10.01
C GLU A 704 2.77 -21.33 -10.77
N CYS A 705 1.72 -22.11 -11.06
CA CYS A 705 0.45 -21.59 -11.53
C CYS A 705 -0.14 -20.58 -10.53
N THR A 706 -0.25 -20.98 -9.27
CA THR A 706 -0.81 -20.16 -8.19
C THR A 706 0.00 -18.85 -8.04
N LYS A 707 1.33 -18.90 -8.19
CA LYS A 707 2.18 -17.70 -8.27
C LYS A 707 1.86 -16.83 -9.49
N LYS A 708 1.51 -17.40 -10.64
CA LYS A 708 1.18 -16.65 -11.87
C LYS A 708 -0.24 -16.04 -11.82
N HIS A 709 -1.23 -16.81 -11.39
CA HIS A 709 -2.65 -16.46 -11.49
C HIS A 709 -3.25 -15.89 -10.19
N CYS A 710 -2.68 -16.22 -9.01
CA CYS A 710 -3.23 -15.88 -7.69
C CYS A 710 -2.31 -15.00 -6.82
N MET A 711 -1.22 -14.45 -7.39
CA MET A 711 -0.19 -13.73 -6.63
C MET A 711 -0.71 -12.63 -5.70
N TRP A 712 -1.63 -11.78 -6.17
CA TRP A 712 -2.09 -10.61 -5.43
C TRP A 712 -3.06 -10.99 -4.32
N ILE A 713 -3.95 -11.97 -4.55
CA ILE A 713 -4.76 -12.60 -3.50
C ILE A 713 -3.84 -13.23 -2.44
N GLY A 714 -2.78 -13.92 -2.85
CA GLY A 714 -1.75 -14.47 -1.97
C GLY A 714 -1.05 -13.40 -1.13
N ILE A 715 -0.51 -12.35 -1.76
CA ILE A 715 0.17 -11.24 -1.07
C ILE A 715 -0.77 -10.53 -0.10
N ARG A 716 -2.01 -10.22 -0.51
CA ARG A 716 -3.03 -9.65 0.40
C ARG A 716 -3.23 -10.55 1.60
N SER A 717 -3.45 -11.85 1.37
CA SER A 717 -3.70 -12.85 2.41
C SER A 717 -2.52 -12.97 3.40
N PHE A 718 -1.27 -12.84 2.93
CA PHE A 718 -0.10 -12.74 3.81
C PHE A 718 -0.12 -11.48 4.67
N MET A 719 -0.50 -10.33 4.10
CA MET A 719 -0.53 -9.05 4.82
C MET A 719 -1.60 -9.00 5.92
N ILE A 720 -2.73 -9.67 5.71
CA ILE A 720 -3.83 -9.75 6.70
C ILE A 720 -3.74 -11.00 7.61
N ASN A 721 -2.71 -11.84 7.44
CA ASN A 721 -2.48 -13.10 8.16
C ASN A 721 -3.59 -14.17 8.01
N THR A 722 -4.47 -14.06 7.01
CA THR A 722 -5.52 -15.07 6.77
C THR A 722 -4.96 -16.42 6.34
N VAL A 723 -3.75 -16.48 5.79
CA VAL A 723 -3.18 -17.74 5.26
C VAL A 723 -2.86 -18.81 6.30
N THR A 724 -2.93 -18.46 7.59
CA THR A 724 -2.89 -19.46 8.68
C THR A 724 -4.26 -20.07 8.96
N ASN A 725 -5.34 -19.37 8.62
CA ASN A 725 -6.70 -19.84 8.74
C ASN A 725 -7.27 -20.11 7.33
N LEU A 726 -6.90 -21.26 6.76
CA LEU A 726 -7.37 -21.76 5.46
C LEU A 726 -8.84 -22.23 5.48
N GLN A 727 -9.65 -21.73 6.43
CA GLN A 727 -11.10 -21.91 6.41
C GLN A 727 -11.69 -21.01 5.33
N VAL A 728 -12.10 -21.64 4.24
CA VAL A 728 -12.93 -21.06 3.19
C VAL A 728 -14.40 -21.19 3.57
N GLY A 729 -15.13 -20.07 3.67
CA GLY A 729 -16.56 -20.10 3.43
C GLY A 729 -16.84 -20.42 1.96
N ALA A 730 -18.04 -20.91 1.63
CA ALA A 730 -18.41 -21.26 0.26
C ALA A 730 -18.26 -20.07 -0.72
N ASP A 731 -18.55 -18.85 -0.25
CA ASP A 731 -18.46 -17.62 -1.04
C ASP A 731 -17.11 -16.87 -0.91
N ASP A 732 -16.15 -17.41 -0.13
CA ASP A 732 -14.89 -16.73 0.21
C ASP A 732 -13.81 -16.99 -0.85
N ILE A 733 -13.36 -15.92 -1.51
CA ILE A 733 -12.22 -15.99 -2.43
C ILE A 733 -10.91 -15.88 -1.64
N THR A 734 -10.16 -16.99 -1.62
CA THR A 734 -8.89 -17.16 -0.91
C THR A 734 -7.81 -17.64 -1.89
N PRO A 735 -6.53 -17.74 -1.47
CA PRO A 735 -5.52 -18.37 -2.32
C PRO A 735 -5.86 -19.80 -2.74
N ALA A 736 -6.61 -20.56 -1.93
CA ALA A 736 -6.99 -21.94 -2.23
C ALA A 736 -8.15 -22.03 -3.23
N THR A 737 -9.20 -21.20 -3.11
CA THR A 737 -10.27 -21.14 -4.12
C THR A 737 -9.81 -20.48 -5.43
N CYS A 738 -8.75 -19.66 -5.38
CA CYS A 738 -8.08 -19.18 -6.59
C CYS A 738 -7.23 -20.26 -7.28
N GLU A 739 -6.45 -21.04 -6.53
CA GLU A 739 -5.71 -22.21 -7.05
C GLU A 739 -6.68 -23.20 -7.72
N GLU A 740 -7.76 -23.55 -7.03
CA GLU A 740 -8.83 -24.41 -7.55
C GLU A 740 -9.45 -23.89 -8.86
N ALA A 741 -9.80 -22.61 -8.93
CA ALA A 741 -10.37 -22.01 -10.13
C ALA A 741 -9.36 -21.90 -11.30
N MET A 742 -8.07 -21.69 -11.01
CA MET A 742 -7.09 -21.23 -12.00
C MET A 742 -5.97 -22.23 -12.32
N CYS A 743 -5.83 -23.33 -11.57
CA CYS A 743 -4.67 -24.25 -11.62
C CYS A 743 -5.05 -25.74 -11.64
N GLU A 744 -6.20 -26.13 -11.06
CA GLU A 744 -6.54 -27.54 -10.92
C GLU A 744 -7.04 -28.21 -12.22
N ALA A 745 -7.81 -27.49 -13.04
CA ALA A 745 -8.42 -27.99 -14.27
C ALA A 745 -7.57 -27.69 -15.52
N THR A 746 -7.38 -28.69 -16.38
CA THR A 746 -6.60 -28.60 -17.63
C THR A 746 -7.30 -27.71 -18.67
N GLU A 747 -8.63 -27.77 -18.70
CA GLU A 747 -9.51 -27.12 -19.67
C GLU A 747 -9.47 -25.58 -19.54
N ILE A 748 -9.29 -25.09 -18.31
CA ILE A 748 -9.19 -23.66 -17.97
C ILE A 748 -7.78 -23.13 -18.23
N THR A 749 -6.77 -23.96 -17.96
CA THR A 749 -5.36 -23.59 -17.94
C THR A 749 -4.65 -23.71 -19.28
N GLY A 750 -5.08 -24.66 -20.13
CA GLY A 750 -4.40 -25.03 -21.36
C GLY A 750 -3.10 -25.83 -21.17
N TYR A 751 -2.83 -26.32 -19.96
CA TYR A 751 -1.70 -27.20 -19.62
C TYR A 751 -2.15 -28.32 -18.67
N GLU A 752 -1.28 -29.28 -18.35
CA GLU A 752 -1.59 -30.39 -17.42
C GLU A 752 -1.95 -29.81 -16.04
N GLY A 753 -3.24 -29.74 -15.72
CA GLY A 753 -3.74 -29.22 -14.45
C GLY A 753 -3.29 -30.06 -13.25
N PHE A 754 -3.32 -29.47 -12.05
CA PHE A 754 -2.85 -30.16 -10.84
C PHE A 754 -3.58 -31.49 -10.60
N VAL A 755 -4.89 -31.55 -10.85
CA VAL A 755 -5.69 -32.76 -10.59
C VAL A 755 -5.35 -33.91 -11.54
N PRO A 756 -5.29 -33.73 -12.88
CA PRO A 756 -4.78 -34.77 -13.78
C PRO A 756 -3.31 -35.17 -13.52
N CYS A 757 -2.44 -34.22 -13.16
CA CYS A 757 -1.04 -34.49 -12.84
C CYS A 757 -0.88 -35.38 -11.59
N SER A 758 -1.57 -35.01 -10.51
CA SER A 758 -1.49 -35.73 -9.22
C SER A 758 -2.25 -37.05 -9.26
N GLY A 759 -3.47 -37.06 -9.81
CA GLY A 759 -4.42 -38.18 -9.79
C GLY A 759 -5.05 -38.35 -8.40
N ALA A 760 -4.20 -38.53 -7.39
CA ALA A 760 -4.58 -38.54 -5.99
C ALA A 760 -4.52 -37.12 -5.38
N THR A 761 -5.62 -36.68 -4.79
CA THR A 761 -5.68 -35.50 -3.91
C THR A 761 -6.50 -35.85 -2.67
N ARG A 762 -6.34 -35.12 -1.56
CA ARG A 762 -7.13 -35.34 -0.32
C ARG A 762 -8.65 -35.38 -0.56
N ARG A 763 -9.19 -34.53 -1.44
CA ARG A 763 -10.61 -34.55 -1.89
C ARG A 763 -10.99 -35.87 -2.58
N ARG A 764 -10.14 -36.31 -3.51
CA ARG A 764 -10.31 -37.56 -4.27
C ARG A 764 -10.09 -38.83 -3.46
N MET A 765 -9.38 -38.72 -2.35
CA MET A 765 -9.13 -39.79 -1.36
C MET A 765 -10.16 -39.81 -0.21
N ASP A 766 -11.17 -38.94 -0.17
CA ASP A 766 -12.11 -38.81 0.97
C ASP A 766 -11.40 -38.49 2.31
N ILE A 767 -10.34 -37.67 2.24
CA ILE A 767 -9.54 -37.28 3.41
C ILE A 767 -9.94 -35.88 3.86
N VAL A 768 -10.71 -35.82 4.95
CA VAL A 768 -11.01 -34.57 5.66
C VAL A 768 -9.70 -33.92 6.14
N SER A 769 -9.45 -32.70 5.68
CA SER A 769 -8.22 -31.94 5.93
C SER A 769 -8.46 -30.69 6.79
N THR A 770 -7.41 -29.93 7.11
CA THR A 770 -7.56 -28.60 7.74
C THR A 770 -8.34 -27.60 6.87
N ILE A 771 -8.38 -27.82 5.55
CA ILE A 771 -9.30 -27.12 4.64
C ILE A 771 -10.59 -27.94 4.63
N GLN A 772 -11.62 -27.43 5.29
CA GLN A 772 -12.96 -28.02 5.23
C GLN A 772 -13.56 -27.74 3.85
N ARG A 773 -14.15 -28.76 3.24
CA ARG A 773 -14.80 -28.70 1.92
C ARG A 773 -16.20 -29.33 2.01
N PRO A 774 -17.19 -28.88 1.21
CA PRO A 774 -18.49 -29.54 1.10
C PRO A 774 -18.36 -31.03 0.76
N GLU A 775 -19.32 -31.83 1.22
CA GLU A 775 -19.36 -33.29 1.00
C GLU A 775 -19.39 -33.68 -0.49
N HIS A 776 -20.06 -32.87 -1.33
CA HIS A 776 -20.11 -33.08 -2.79
C HIS A 776 -18.75 -32.84 -3.50
N GLN A 777 -17.80 -32.17 -2.85
CA GLN A 777 -16.42 -31.99 -3.36
C GLN A 777 -15.49 -33.14 -2.92
N GLN A 778 -16.01 -34.14 -2.19
CA GLN A 778 -15.25 -35.31 -1.72
C GLN A 778 -15.73 -36.60 -2.42
N CYS A 779 -14.80 -37.51 -2.65
CA CYS A 779 -15.04 -38.77 -3.34
C CYS A 779 -15.79 -39.77 -2.45
N GLN A 780 -17.07 -39.99 -2.73
CA GLN A 780 -17.93 -40.93 -1.99
C GLN A 780 -17.73 -42.41 -2.41
N GLN A 781 -16.82 -42.68 -3.35
CA GLN A 781 -16.52 -44.03 -3.84
C GLN A 781 -15.27 -44.65 -3.18
N VAL A 782 -14.56 -43.95 -2.29
CA VAL A 782 -13.37 -44.51 -1.61
C VAL A 782 -13.80 -45.61 -0.64
N GLN A 783 -13.19 -46.78 -0.78
CA GLN A 783 -13.45 -47.94 0.07
C GLN A 783 -12.34 -48.18 1.10
N VAL A 784 -11.22 -47.48 0.96
CA VAL A 784 -10.09 -47.55 1.88
C VAL A 784 -10.33 -46.67 3.10
N LYS A 785 -10.37 -47.30 4.27
CA LYS A 785 -10.24 -46.60 5.55
C LYS A 785 -8.76 -46.33 5.83
N TRP A 786 -8.33 -45.10 5.62
CA TRP A 786 -6.91 -44.74 5.70
C TRP A 786 -6.30 -44.97 7.09
N GLU A 787 -7.10 -44.82 8.16
CA GLU A 787 -6.71 -45.17 9.54
C GLU A 787 -6.33 -46.65 9.69
N GLU A 788 -7.03 -47.56 9.00
CA GLU A 788 -6.76 -49.01 9.01
C GLU A 788 -5.59 -49.38 8.06
N PHE A 789 -5.13 -48.44 7.22
CA PHE A 789 -4.05 -48.63 6.25
C PHE A 789 -2.72 -48.04 6.70
N PHE A 790 -2.74 -46.86 7.33
CA PHE A 790 -1.54 -46.12 7.72
C PHE A 790 -1.43 -45.90 9.24
N GLY A 791 -2.42 -46.33 10.02
CA GLY A 791 -2.51 -46.08 11.46
C GLY A 791 -3.12 -44.70 11.76
N PRO A 792 -3.30 -44.38 13.05
CA PRO A 792 -3.77 -43.06 13.48
C PRO A 792 -2.74 -41.99 13.10
N SER A 793 -3.20 -40.87 12.56
CA SER A 793 -2.32 -39.72 12.30
C SER A 793 -1.98 -38.99 13.59
N GLU A 794 -0.90 -39.40 14.26
CA GLU A 794 -0.19 -38.51 15.15
C GLU A 794 0.44 -37.40 14.29
N GLY A 795 -0.05 -36.17 14.42
CA GLY A 795 0.23 -35.06 13.49
C GLY A 795 1.66 -34.48 13.54
N ASN A 796 2.66 -35.28 13.91
CA ASN A 796 4.07 -34.90 13.92
C ASN A 796 4.77 -35.38 12.64
N LEU A 797 5.53 -34.47 12.01
CA LEU A 797 6.40 -34.75 10.86
C LEU A 797 7.69 -35.50 11.22
N ASP A 798 7.85 -35.95 12.46
CA ASP A 798 8.94 -36.85 12.85
C ASP A 798 8.66 -38.24 12.26
N TYR A 799 8.86 -38.35 10.95
CA TYR A 799 8.98 -39.59 10.21
C TYR A 799 10.14 -40.36 10.81
N ASP A 800 9.84 -41.23 11.76
CA ASP A 800 10.78 -42.24 12.21
C ASP A 800 10.80 -43.38 11.16
N PRO A 801 11.89 -43.55 10.39
CA PRO A 801 12.01 -44.65 9.44
C PRO A 801 11.96 -46.03 10.10
N SER A 802 11.96 -46.14 11.44
CA SER A 802 11.67 -47.39 12.13
C SER A 802 10.24 -47.90 11.88
N TYR A 803 9.26 -47.02 11.63
CA TYR A 803 7.87 -47.42 11.42
C TYR A 803 7.63 -48.27 10.17
N ASP A 804 8.47 -48.14 9.14
CA ASP A 804 8.44 -49.01 7.96
C ASP A 804 8.77 -50.47 8.29
N ASN A 805 9.38 -50.75 9.46
CA ASN A 805 9.59 -52.11 9.96
C ASN A 805 8.55 -52.55 11.00
N ILE A 806 7.76 -51.63 11.57
CA ILE A 806 6.82 -51.92 12.67
C ILE A 806 5.44 -52.29 12.13
N VAL A 807 4.99 -51.71 11.02
CA VAL A 807 3.69 -52.04 10.41
C VAL A 807 3.65 -53.50 9.92
N ASP A 808 4.74 -53.99 9.32
CA ASP A 808 4.87 -55.40 8.90
C ASP A 808 4.88 -56.39 10.10
N LEU A 809 5.22 -55.95 11.32
CA LEU A 809 5.25 -56.80 12.52
C LEU A 809 3.88 -56.95 13.23
N PHE A 810 2.88 -56.14 12.86
CA PHE A 810 1.55 -56.19 13.47
C PHE A 810 0.51 -57.05 12.71
N GLU A 811 0.69 -57.31 11.41
CA GLU A 811 -0.23 -58.21 10.67
C GLU A 811 -0.04 -59.70 11.05
N ASP A 812 1.20 -60.15 11.30
CA ASP A 812 1.51 -61.56 11.59
C ASP A 812 0.98 -62.10 12.94
N ASN A 813 0.64 -61.22 13.89
CA ASN A 813 0.19 -61.62 15.24
C ASN A 813 -1.35 -61.76 15.39
N SER A 814 -2.14 -61.51 14.34
CA SER A 814 -3.61 -61.52 14.42
C SER A 814 -4.28 -62.88 14.14
N LEU A 815 -3.51 -63.94 13.86
CA LEU A 815 -4.03 -65.25 13.42
C LEU A 815 -3.87 -66.43 14.41
N GLU A 816 -3.27 -66.23 15.59
CA GLU A 816 -3.24 -67.25 16.65
C GLU A 816 -3.78 -66.74 18.01
N SER A 817 -5.11 -66.75 18.19
CA SER A 817 -5.71 -66.76 19.54
C SER A 817 -6.97 -67.63 19.65
N ASN A 818 -6.79 -68.93 19.46
CA ASN A 818 -7.79 -69.93 19.86
C ASN A 818 -7.12 -71.03 20.71
N ASN A 819 -6.76 -70.70 21.96
CA ASN A 819 -6.82 -71.62 23.10
C ASN A 819 -6.46 -70.93 24.43
N ASN A 820 -7.29 -71.22 25.46
CA ASN A 820 -7.03 -71.22 26.90
C ASN A 820 -5.69 -70.66 27.43
N GLN A 821 -5.72 -69.67 28.34
CA GLN A 821 -5.51 -69.93 29.78
C GLN A 821 -6.03 -68.77 30.67
N SER A 822 -6.20 -69.05 31.97
CA SER A 822 -6.80 -68.19 32.98
C SER A 822 -5.78 -67.34 33.77
N ASP A 823 -6.33 -66.37 34.52
CA ASP A 823 -5.76 -65.72 35.72
C ASP A 823 -4.46 -64.89 35.59
N ALA A 824 -4.56 -63.56 35.76
CA ALA A 824 -4.18 -62.91 37.04
C ALA A 824 -4.11 -61.35 37.00
N SER A 825 -4.59 -60.76 38.11
CA SER A 825 -4.13 -59.50 38.74
C SER A 825 -3.87 -58.22 37.91
N VAL A 826 -4.84 -57.32 38.00
CA VAL A 826 -4.70 -55.87 38.24
C VAL A 826 -3.35 -55.43 38.86
N SER A 827 -2.67 -54.47 38.23
CA SER A 827 -1.91 -53.42 38.93
C SER A 827 -1.85 -52.14 38.09
N ASN A 828 -1.99 -50.98 38.75
CA ASN A 828 -2.32 -49.69 38.15
C ASN A 828 -1.23 -48.64 38.50
N SER A 829 -0.46 -48.16 37.52
CA SER A 829 0.57 -47.10 37.61
C SER A 829 1.37 -47.04 36.28
N ASN A 830 1.81 -45.94 35.66
CA ASN A 830 1.74 -44.48 35.89
C ASN A 830 1.51 -43.84 34.50
N ASN A 831 0.69 -42.79 34.31
CA ASN A 831 1.07 -41.39 34.53
C ASN A 831 2.52 -41.02 34.12
N GLN A 832 2.75 -40.73 32.84
CA GLN A 832 3.86 -39.88 32.41
C GLN A 832 3.43 -38.94 31.28
N THR A 833 3.20 -37.68 31.66
CA THR A 833 3.13 -36.54 30.75
C THR A 833 4.42 -36.42 29.93
N PHE A 834 4.29 -36.28 28.61
CA PHE A 834 5.31 -35.62 27.78
C PHE A 834 4.70 -34.41 27.07
N ARG A 835 5.60 -33.48 26.69
CA ARG A 835 5.30 -32.12 26.23
C ARG A 835 5.03 -32.06 24.73
#